data_AF-A0A7F5RDC7-F1
#
_entry.id   AF-A0A7F5RDC7-F1
#
_cell.length_a   1.000
_cell.length_b   1.000
_cell.length_c   1.000
_cell.angle_alpha   90.00
_cell.angle_beta   90.00
_cell.angle_gamma   90.00
#
_symmetry.space_group_name_H-M   'P 1'
#
loop_
_entity.id
_entity.type
_entity.pdbx_description
1 polymer ?
#
loop_
_entity_poly.entity_id
_entity_poly.type
_entity_poly.pdbx_seq_one_letter_code
_entity_poly.pdbx_strand_id
1 'polypeptide(L)'
;MDSRSIIKSSYYSQSDREVKRYFNKKFIFRGPWTLPQKAYQEHIVNIEDFLDMKNKLNEVKSQLNDLPLEEWSKFTKYRDPSGSVIRSLRQFEPEILTQAWCKFYEILSQFQMLPESQLFATNEPLQTLHLCEAPGGFISALNHFLAKNYPKLQWKWTGFTLNPFHEGLSISEMIPDDRLIRYTPQNWKFGLDSTGDITQYYNYLSLVKEMEGQKIGLVTADGSIDCMFKPEEQESIVHFIHYCEIITALSVLSEGGNFVIKMFTMFEQPTISLVYLLNCSFREVTVYKPCTSKHGNSEVYILCRFYNGKEHLKDLWSSLKEAYQNPNDFNDLALFTWDDMGPDYLHQIRQLCQYFMDMQVRTINDNLNNFGKNHRCTRTNRIKYLVADYFLSNFGVVKLENDRKIIHPSFFEQVTQEKRFCFHNRFWRYKPEWKFSENYHSLSNLHLETERRDLLNIDVGKAVTKVLYSPYYSCNLFPEFNFEMFRKKSTGDLYNLCKRSIHYDTVIISMLELSNSENNVTFQRNLFETITSKLDYVNKCLMFVQVPFVTNFVVSLLFILSLAFENVVFLRGGTVILLNPTQKGIQEVKKYFNVIDFVYKCIDKYCYFKFTVDILQIISPLVFEKSQFYRCVWNYNNSLLKLYLNK
;
A
#
# COMPACT_ATOMS: atom_id res chain seq x y z
N MET A 1 -56.64 15.14 22.11
CA MET A 1 -55.20 15.19 21.76
C MET A 1 -54.47 14.41 22.84
N ASP A 2 -54.03 13.21 22.49
CA ASP A 2 -53.63 12.17 23.44
C ASP A 2 -52.18 12.39 23.90
N SER A 3 -51.95 12.51 25.20
CA SER A 3 -50.64 12.78 25.81
C SER A 3 -49.58 11.72 25.49
N ARG A 4 -49.98 10.55 24.96
CA ARG A 4 -49.11 9.49 24.45
C ARG A 4 -48.49 9.78 23.08
N SER A 5 -49.07 10.64 22.24
CA SER A 5 -48.49 11.00 20.93
C SER A 5 -47.37 12.03 21.06
N ILE A 6 -47.47 12.94 22.04
CA ILE A 6 -46.46 13.97 22.34
C ILE A 6 -45.21 13.34 23.00
N ILE A 7 -45.40 12.29 23.81
CA ILE A 7 -44.28 11.55 24.42
C ILE A 7 -43.54 10.70 23.38
N LYS A 8 -44.23 10.08 22.41
CA LYS A 8 -43.55 9.39 21.30
C LYS A 8 -42.76 10.36 20.42
N SER A 9 -43.30 11.52 20.06
CA SER A 9 -42.57 12.49 19.20
C SER A 9 -41.37 13.13 19.91
N SER A 10 -41.42 13.33 21.23
CA SER A 10 -40.28 13.86 21.99
C SER A 10 -39.17 12.81 22.20
N TYR A 11 -39.51 11.53 22.39
CA TYR A 11 -38.54 10.43 22.52
C TYR A 11 -37.77 10.12 21.23
N TYR A 12 -38.41 10.18 20.06
CA TYR A 12 -37.71 10.09 18.77
C TYR A 12 -36.78 11.29 18.58
N SER A 13 -37.22 12.49 18.94
CA SER A 13 -36.40 13.71 18.81
C SER A 13 -35.12 13.72 19.67
N GLN A 14 -35.16 13.11 20.87
CA GLN A 14 -33.99 13.05 21.76
C GLN A 14 -32.99 11.97 21.32
N SER A 15 -33.49 10.83 20.83
CA SER A 15 -32.67 9.75 20.28
C SER A 15 -31.94 10.20 19.00
N ASP A 16 -32.64 10.93 18.12
CA ASP A 16 -32.07 11.50 16.90
C ASP A 16 -31.00 12.56 17.20
N ARG A 17 -31.24 13.43 18.19
CA ARG A 17 -30.23 14.40 18.65
C ARG A 17 -28.98 13.70 19.21
N GLU A 18 -29.17 12.61 19.97
CA GLU A 18 -28.05 11.83 20.52
C GLU A 18 -27.22 11.17 19.42
N VAL A 19 -27.82 10.68 18.35
CA VAL A 19 -27.09 10.05 17.24
C VAL A 19 -26.41 11.09 16.36
N LYS A 20 -27.12 12.18 16.01
CA LYS A 20 -26.61 13.27 15.16
C LYS A 20 -25.30 13.87 15.68
N ARG A 21 -25.08 13.89 17.00
CA ARG A 21 -23.83 14.41 17.59
C ARG A 21 -22.60 13.65 17.09
N TYR A 22 -22.72 12.35 16.82
CA TYR A 22 -21.59 11.53 16.36
C TYR A 22 -21.18 11.85 14.92
N PHE A 23 -22.09 12.42 14.13
CA PHE A 23 -21.91 12.78 12.72
C PHE A 23 -21.63 14.28 12.51
N ASN A 24 -21.60 15.08 13.59
CA ASN A 24 -21.45 16.55 13.55
C ASN A 24 -20.15 17.03 14.22
N LYS A 25 -19.13 16.17 14.29
CA LYS A 25 -17.82 16.47 14.90
C LYS A 25 -16.95 17.24 13.89
N LYS A 26 -17.23 18.54 13.71
CA LYS A 26 -16.53 19.39 12.73
C LYS A 26 -16.15 20.77 13.27
N PHE A 27 -15.08 21.32 12.72
CA PHE A 27 -14.65 22.70 12.90
C PHE A 27 -14.47 23.34 11.52
N ILE A 28 -14.97 24.57 11.33
CA ILE A 28 -14.92 25.29 10.06
C ILE A 28 -14.11 26.56 10.28
N PHE A 29 -13.01 26.71 9.55
CA PHE A 29 -12.21 27.94 9.55
C PHE A 29 -12.96 29.09 8.88
N ARG A 30 -12.74 30.31 9.37
CA ARG A 30 -13.39 31.53 8.88
C ARG A 30 -12.40 32.67 8.75
N GLY A 31 -11.96 32.94 7.54
CA GLY A 31 -11.18 34.14 7.23
C GLY A 31 -10.78 34.15 5.77
N PRO A 32 -10.48 35.32 5.20
CA PRO A 32 -9.43 35.40 4.22
C PRO A 32 -8.09 35.57 4.96
N TRP A 33 -7.20 34.59 4.84
CA TRP A 33 -5.80 34.74 5.22
C TRP A 33 -4.93 34.86 3.98
N THR A 34 -3.80 35.54 4.13
CA THR A 34 -2.89 35.81 3.01
C THR A 34 -1.65 34.95 3.13
N LEU A 35 -1.27 34.35 2.00
CA LEU A 35 -0.06 33.58 1.90
C LEU A 35 1.18 34.46 2.14
N PRO A 36 2.13 34.06 3.00
CA PRO A 36 3.41 34.75 3.16
C PRO A 36 4.25 34.65 1.90
N GLN A 37 5.14 35.63 1.67
CA GLN A 37 6.00 35.67 0.47
C GLN A 37 7.21 34.74 0.54
N LYS A 38 7.62 34.34 1.75
CA LYS A 38 8.78 33.48 1.98
C LYS A 38 8.40 32.38 2.96
N ALA A 39 9.08 31.25 2.86
CA ALA A 39 8.96 30.13 3.77
C ALA A 39 10.32 29.77 4.36
N TYR A 40 10.35 29.10 5.52
CA TYR A 40 11.57 28.55 6.12
C TYR A 40 12.67 29.59 6.39
N GLN A 41 12.29 30.76 6.91
CA GLN A 41 13.23 31.84 7.21
C GLN A 41 13.75 31.81 8.65
N GLU A 42 12.97 31.25 9.57
CA GLU A 42 13.24 31.26 11.00
C GLU A 42 13.09 29.87 11.60
N HIS A 43 13.63 29.68 12.80
CA HIS A 43 13.53 28.41 13.52
C HIS A 43 12.13 28.16 14.06
N ILE A 44 11.80 26.88 14.26
CA ILE A 44 10.58 26.46 14.95
C ILE A 44 10.62 26.96 16.40
N VAL A 45 9.53 27.60 16.83
CA VAL A 45 9.33 28.11 18.18
C VAL A 45 8.05 27.52 18.73
N ASN A 46 8.14 26.80 19.84
CA ASN A 46 6.94 26.29 20.52
C ASN A 46 6.26 27.41 21.31
N ILE A 47 4.92 27.48 21.21
CA ILE A 47 4.10 28.34 22.06
C ILE A 47 3.54 27.50 23.21
N GLU A 48 3.59 28.06 24.42
CA GLU A 48 3.19 27.43 25.68
C GLU A 48 1.78 26.82 25.61
N ASP A 49 0.79 27.56 25.11
CA ASP A 49 -0.61 27.09 24.97
C ASP A 49 -0.73 25.74 24.23
N PHE A 50 -0.02 25.56 23.12
CA PHE A 50 -0.11 24.31 22.34
C PHE A 50 0.68 23.18 22.99
N LEU A 51 1.82 23.50 23.62
CA LEU A 51 2.61 22.55 24.36
C LEU A 51 1.82 21.99 25.56
N ASP A 52 1.08 22.85 26.27
CA ASP A 52 0.20 22.45 27.36
C ASP A 52 -0.90 21.49 26.90
N MET A 53 -1.50 21.73 25.73
CA MET A 53 -2.47 20.80 25.14
C MET A 53 -1.82 19.46 24.75
N LYS A 54 -0.61 19.47 24.17
CA LYS A 54 0.17 18.24 23.88
C LYS A 54 0.43 17.45 25.16
N ASN A 55 0.95 18.11 26.19
CA ASN A 55 1.27 17.49 27.48
C ASN A 55 0.03 16.90 28.15
N LYS A 56 -1.07 17.66 28.22
CA LYS A 56 -2.35 17.20 28.78
C LYS A 56 -2.90 15.98 28.07
N LEU A 57 -2.88 15.95 26.74
CA LEU A 57 -3.37 14.79 25.99
C LEU A 57 -2.45 13.57 26.21
N ASN A 58 -1.14 13.78 26.23
CA ASN A 58 -0.16 12.71 26.43
C ASN A 58 -0.25 12.12 27.85
N GLU A 59 -0.52 12.94 28.88
CA GLU A 59 -0.79 12.47 30.25
C GLU A 59 -2.04 11.56 30.31
N VAL A 60 -3.08 11.86 29.53
CA VAL A 60 -4.27 11.01 29.47
C VAL A 60 -3.99 9.72 28.69
N LYS A 61 -3.22 9.79 27.60
CA LYS A 61 -2.83 8.62 26.81
C LYS A 61 -1.89 7.68 27.59
N SER A 62 -0.99 8.21 28.42
CA SER A 62 -0.02 7.40 29.18
C SER A 62 -0.68 6.48 30.21
N GLN A 63 -1.89 6.82 30.69
CA GLN A 63 -2.71 5.94 31.53
C GLN A 63 -3.10 4.62 30.83
N LEU A 64 -2.91 4.52 29.52
CA LEU A 64 -3.19 3.32 28.73
C LEU A 64 -2.00 2.35 28.67
N ASN A 65 -0.79 2.78 29.04
CA ASN A 65 0.45 2.04 28.83
C ASN A 65 0.50 0.71 29.60
N ASP A 66 -0.10 0.68 30.80
CA ASP A 66 -0.10 -0.50 31.67
C ASP A 66 -1.28 -1.46 31.41
N LEU A 67 -2.16 -1.15 30.46
CA LEU A 67 -3.33 -1.97 30.15
C LEU A 67 -3.00 -3.10 29.17
N PRO A 68 -3.55 -4.31 29.35
CA PRO A 68 -3.38 -5.39 28.38
C PRO A 68 -3.95 -4.98 27.00
N LEU A 69 -3.07 -4.78 26.02
CA LEU A 69 -3.40 -4.21 24.71
C LEU A 69 -4.56 -4.94 24.01
N GLU A 70 -4.57 -6.28 24.06
CA GLU A 70 -5.60 -7.08 23.40
C GLU A 70 -6.98 -6.90 24.07
N GLU A 71 -7.03 -6.90 25.40
CA GLU A 71 -8.27 -6.73 26.16
C GLU A 71 -8.81 -5.30 26.02
N TRP A 72 -7.93 -4.31 26.11
CA TRP A 72 -8.26 -2.90 25.89
C TRP A 72 -8.81 -2.65 24.47
N SER A 73 -8.15 -3.22 23.45
CA SER A 73 -8.59 -3.13 22.06
C SER A 73 -9.96 -3.78 21.86
N LYS A 74 -10.20 -4.97 22.43
CA LYS A 74 -11.52 -5.63 22.41
C LYS A 74 -12.59 -4.79 23.10
N PHE A 75 -12.28 -4.20 24.25
CA PHE A 75 -13.20 -3.39 25.03
C PHE A 75 -13.57 -2.08 24.33
N THR A 76 -12.58 -1.32 23.85
CA THR A 76 -12.82 -0.06 23.12
C THR A 76 -13.59 -0.31 21.82
N LYS A 77 -13.29 -1.39 21.09
CA LYS A 77 -14.10 -1.83 19.94
C LYS A 77 -15.53 -2.22 20.33
N TYR A 78 -15.72 -2.82 21.50
CA TYR A 78 -17.06 -3.08 22.04
C TYR A 78 -17.78 -1.78 22.45
N ARG A 79 -17.11 -0.72 22.85
CA ARG A 79 -17.76 0.55 23.21
C ARG A 79 -17.92 1.53 22.06
N ASP A 80 -17.24 1.33 20.93
CA ASP A 80 -17.32 2.20 19.76
C ASP A 80 -18.76 2.34 19.24
N PRO A 81 -19.35 3.55 19.24
CA PRO A 81 -20.67 3.82 18.68
C PRO A 81 -20.83 3.36 17.23
N SER A 82 -19.76 3.38 16.44
CA SER A 82 -19.79 2.96 15.03
C SER A 82 -19.65 1.45 14.82
N GLY A 83 -19.48 0.66 15.89
CA GLY A 83 -19.08 -0.75 15.82
C GLY A 83 -20.03 -1.70 15.08
N SER A 84 -21.26 -1.28 14.76
CA SER A 84 -22.21 -2.05 13.94
C SER A 84 -22.33 -1.58 12.48
N VAL A 85 -21.70 -0.46 12.11
CA VAL A 85 -21.80 0.14 10.76
C VAL A 85 -21.26 -0.83 9.70
N ILE A 86 -20.01 -1.27 9.81
CA ILE A 86 -19.39 -2.22 8.87
C ILE A 86 -20.22 -3.50 8.75
N ARG A 87 -20.68 -4.07 9.88
CA ARG A 87 -21.50 -5.29 9.85
C ARG A 87 -22.79 -5.08 9.05
N SER A 88 -23.42 -3.93 9.23
CA SER A 88 -24.68 -3.59 8.55
C SER A 88 -24.47 -3.28 7.07
N LEU A 89 -23.29 -2.77 6.69
CA LEU A 89 -22.94 -2.48 5.29
C LEU A 89 -22.62 -3.73 4.45
N ARG A 90 -22.25 -4.85 5.07
CA ARG A 90 -21.91 -6.10 4.36
C ARG A 90 -23.01 -6.59 3.42
N GLN A 91 -24.27 -6.32 3.73
CA GLN A 91 -25.42 -6.71 2.90
C GLN A 91 -25.42 -6.04 1.51
N PHE A 92 -24.75 -4.90 1.37
CA PHE A 92 -24.62 -4.17 0.10
C PHE A 92 -23.42 -4.62 -0.74
N GLU A 93 -22.62 -5.56 -0.21
CA GLU A 93 -21.46 -6.16 -0.88
C GLU A 93 -20.46 -5.15 -1.51
N PRO A 94 -20.02 -4.10 -0.78
CA PRO A 94 -18.95 -3.25 -1.27
C PRO A 94 -17.65 -4.03 -1.39
N GLU A 95 -16.86 -3.70 -2.41
CA GLU A 95 -15.70 -4.47 -2.87
C GLU A 95 -14.58 -4.52 -1.81
N ILE A 96 -14.28 -3.36 -1.23
CA ILE A 96 -13.27 -3.20 -0.18
C ILE A 96 -13.91 -2.51 1.02
N LEU A 97 -14.69 -3.28 1.77
CA LEU A 97 -15.37 -2.80 2.98
C LEU A 97 -14.41 -2.69 4.16
N THR A 98 -13.76 -1.54 4.30
CA THR A 98 -12.87 -1.21 5.42
C THR A 98 -13.44 -0.09 6.28
N GLN A 99 -12.77 0.22 7.39
CA GLN A 99 -13.11 1.42 8.17
C GLN A 99 -12.85 2.70 7.34
N ALA A 100 -11.79 2.73 6.53
CA ALA A 100 -11.50 3.83 5.61
C ALA A 100 -12.63 4.03 4.59
N TRP A 101 -13.19 2.95 4.04
CA TRP A 101 -14.38 3.02 3.17
C TRP A 101 -15.54 3.75 3.86
N CYS A 102 -15.83 3.41 5.12
CA CYS A 102 -16.93 4.01 5.87
C CYS A 102 -16.70 5.50 6.13
N LYS A 103 -15.48 5.89 6.49
CA LYS A 103 -15.10 7.29 6.74
C LYS A 103 -15.27 8.14 5.49
N PHE A 104 -14.80 7.66 4.34
CA PHE A 104 -14.86 8.44 3.12
C PHE A 104 -16.25 8.49 2.52
N TYR A 105 -17.01 7.39 2.57
CA TYR A 105 -18.41 7.41 2.15
C TYR A 105 -19.25 8.39 3.01
N GLU A 106 -18.96 8.46 4.32
CA GLU A 106 -19.55 9.45 5.23
C GLU A 106 -19.17 10.89 4.83
N ILE A 107 -17.89 11.15 4.53
CA ILE A 107 -17.43 12.46 4.04
C ILE A 107 -18.16 12.85 2.74
N LEU A 108 -18.18 11.98 1.74
CA LEU A 108 -18.83 12.22 0.45
C LEU A 108 -20.33 12.48 0.58
N SER A 109 -20.97 11.86 1.57
CA SER A 109 -22.40 12.02 1.83
C SER A 109 -22.76 13.28 2.60
N GLN A 110 -21.80 13.89 3.29
CA GLN A 110 -22.00 15.10 4.10
C GLN A 110 -21.45 16.38 3.47
N PHE A 111 -20.42 16.25 2.63
CA PHE A 111 -19.70 17.38 2.05
C PHE A 111 -19.61 17.20 0.54
N GLN A 112 -19.84 18.29 -0.20
CA GLN A 112 -19.67 18.30 -1.64
C GLN A 112 -18.16 18.33 -1.98
N MET A 113 -17.53 17.16 -1.94
CA MET A 113 -16.10 17.00 -2.26
C MET A 113 -15.82 16.79 -3.74
N LEU A 114 -16.85 16.61 -4.57
CA LEU A 114 -16.71 16.47 -6.01
C LEU A 114 -17.00 17.82 -6.70
N PRO A 115 -16.09 18.36 -7.53
CA PRO A 115 -16.31 19.63 -8.19
C PRO A 115 -17.47 19.54 -9.18
N GLU A 116 -18.50 20.37 -8.98
CA GLU A 116 -19.72 20.38 -9.80
C GLU A 116 -19.43 20.58 -11.29
N SER A 117 -18.40 21.39 -11.61
CA SER A 117 -17.96 21.64 -12.98
C SER A 117 -17.53 20.37 -13.73
N GLN A 118 -17.07 19.33 -13.02
CA GLN A 118 -16.72 18.05 -13.62
C GLN A 118 -17.86 17.03 -13.55
N LEU A 119 -18.73 17.11 -12.53
CA LEU A 119 -19.87 16.20 -12.39
C LEU A 119 -20.89 16.35 -13.52
N PHE A 120 -21.05 17.57 -14.05
CA PHE A 120 -22.03 17.89 -15.10
C PHE A 120 -21.40 18.13 -16.48
N ALA A 121 -20.07 17.94 -16.61
CA ALA A 121 -19.40 18.02 -17.90
C ALA A 121 -19.85 16.83 -18.78
N THR A 122 -20.36 17.12 -19.97
CA THR A 122 -20.98 16.08 -20.83
C THR A 122 -19.97 15.18 -21.53
N ASN A 123 -18.70 15.58 -21.63
CA ASN A 123 -17.67 14.91 -22.45
C ASN A 123 -16.32 14.71 -21.74
N GLU A 124 -16.20 15.03 -20.45
CA GLU A 124 -14.94 14.87 -19.71
C GLU A 124 -15.13 13.92 -18.52
N PRO A 125 -14.25 12.94 -18.33
CA PRO A 125 -14.31 12.11 -17.13
C PRO A 125 -13.90 12.92 -15.90
N LEU A 126 -14.52 12.63 -14.75
CA LEU A 126 -13.99 13.01 -13.45
C LEU A 126 -12.63 12.32 -13.28
N GLN A 127 -11.59 13.10 -12.96
CA GLN A 127 -10.24 12.57 -12.72
C GLN A 127 -9.85 12.76 -11.26
N THR A 128 -9.46 11.68 -10.59
CA THR A 128 -9.09 11.70 -9.17
C THR A 128 -7.73 11.06 -8.92
N LEU A 129 -7.03 11.55 -7.89
CA LEU A 129 -5.75 11.00 -7.44
C LEU A 129 -5.84 10.59 -5.97
N HIS A 130 -5.36 9.40 -5.66
CA HIS A 130 -5.46 8.76 -4.35
C HIS A 130 -4.07 8.45 -3.80
N LEU A 131 -3.64 9.17 -2.76
CA LEU A 131 -2.31 9.12 -2.18
C LEU A 131 -2.28 8.28 -0.90
N CYS A 132 -1.41 7.27 -0.86
CA CYS A 132 -1.17 6.41 0.30
C CYS A 132 -2.43 5.70 0.84
N GLU A 133 -3.38 5.36 -0.05
CA GLU A 133 -4.71 4.85 0.35
C GLU A 133 -4.88 3.33 0.20
N ALA A 134 -3.81 2.60 -0.11
CA ALA A 134 -3.88 1.13 -0.15
C ALA A 134 -4.36 0.59 1.21
N PRO A 135 -5.30 -0.38 1.24
CA PRO A 135 -5.70 -1.28 0.14
C PRO A 135 -6.75 -0.72 -0.85
N GLY A 136 -7.16 0.55 -0.71
CA GLY A 136 -8.09 1.22 -1.63
C GLY A 136 -9.51 1.42 -1.10
N GLY A 137 -9.67 1.54 0.22
CA GLY A 137 -10.98 1.76 0.84
C GLY A 137 -11.67 3.04 0.36
N PHE A 138 -10.91 4.13 0.19
CA PHE A 138 -11.41 5.41 -0.32
C PHE A 138 -11.81 5.30 -1.80
N ILE A 139 -10.96 4.71 -2.64
CA ILE A 139 -11.25 4.44 -4.06
C ILE A 139 -12.55 3.63 -4.19
N SER A 140 -12.70 2.54 -3.42
CA SER A 140 -13.92 1.71 -3.44
C SER A 140 -15.15 2.45 -2.91
N ALA A 141 -15.01 3.34 -1.93
CA ALA A 141 -16.11 4.19 -1.44
C ALA A 141 -16.53 5.22 -2.48
N LEU A 142 -15.56 5.83 -3.18
CA LEU A 142 -15.83 6.77 -4.27
C LEU A 142 -16.55 6.08 -5.43
N ASN A 143 -16.07 4.92 -5.88
CA ASN A 143 -16.75 4.13 -6.90
C ASN A 143 -18.22 3.92 -6.54
N HIS A 144 -18.45 3.47 -5.29
CA HIS A 144 -19.79 3.20 -4.81
C HIS A 144 -20.67 4.45 -4.82
N PHE A 145 -20.13 5.57 -4.33
CA PHE A 145 -20.83 6.85 -4.32
C PHE A 145 -21.15 7.33 -5.75
N LEU A 146 -20.20 7.23 -6.68
CA LEU A 146 -20.37 7.65 -8.07
C LEU A 146 -21.36 6.76 -8.82
N ALA A 147 -21.23 5.44 -8.74
CA ALA A 147 -22.11 4.48 -9.41
C ALA A 147 -23.58 4.63 -8.98
N LYS A 148 -23.82 5.06 -7.73
CA LYS A 148 -25.14 5.34 -7.18
C LYS A 148 -25.68 6.72 -7.56
N ASN A 149 -24.89 7.78 -7.41
CA ASN A 149 -25.38 9.15 -7.56
C ASN A 149 -25.20 9.72 -8.99
N TYR A 150 -24.21 9.23 -9.72
CA TYR A 150 -23.80 9.74 -11.03
C TYR A 150 -23.54 8.57 -12.01
N PRO A 151 -24.53 7.71 -12.30
CA PRO A 151 -24.33 6.46 -13.04
C PRO A 151 -23.86 6.63 -14.50
N LYS A 152 -23.94 7.84 -15.06
CA LYS A 152 -23.47 8.16 -16.42
C LYS A 152 -22.10 8.84 -16.43
N LEU A 153 -21.57 9.21 -15.27
CA LEU A 153 -20.29 9.90 -15.18
C LEU A 153 -19.16 8.92 -15.48
N GLN A 154 -18.30 9.28 -16.42
CA GLN A 154 -17.04 8.56 -16.61
C GLN A 154 -16.07 8.97 -15.51
N TRP A 155 -15.38 7.99 -14.94
CA TRP A 155 -14.41 8.23 -13.87
C TRP A 155 -13.09 7.58 -14.21
N LYS A 156 -12.03 8.38 -14.16
CA LYS A 156 -10.64 7.94 -14.22
C LYS A 156 -10.00 8.23 -12.88
N TRP A 157 -9.25 7.27 -12.37
CA TRP A 157 -8.56 7.42 -11.09
C TRP A 157 -7.14 6.89 -11.19
N THR A 158 -6.26 7.53 -10.43
CA THR A 158 -4.87 7.13 -10.28
C THR A 158 -4.59 6.90 -8.80
N GLY A 159 -3.97 5.77 -8.46
CA GLY A 159 -3.49 5.48 -7.12
C GLY A 159 -1.97 5.61 -7.04
N PHE A 160 -1.46 6.26 -6.00
CA PHE A 160 -0.04 6.34 -5.68
C PHE A 160 0.18 5.89 -4.24
N THR A 161 0.87 4.78 -4.04
CA THR A 161 1.05 4.15 -2.73
C THR A 161 2.28 3.24 -2.77
N LEU A 162 2.78 2.81 -1.61
CA LEU A 162 3.83 1.80 -1.52
C LEU A 162 3.49 0.56 -2.37
N ASN A 163 4.46 0.05 -3.12
CA ASN A 163 4.24 -1.05 -4.06
C ASN A 163 4.25 -2.41 -3.33
N PRO A 164 3.13 -3.14 -3.22
CA PRO A 164 3.09 -4.42 -2.51
C PRO A 164 3.97 -5.50 -3.15
N PHE A 165 4.37 -5.33 -4.41
CA PHE A 165 5.21 -6.26 -5.15
C PHE A 165 6.71 -5.93 -5.08
N HIS A 166 7.09 -4.83 -4.42
CA HIS A 166 8.48 -4.44 -4.26
C HIS A 166 9.14 -5.23 -3.11
N GLU A 167 10.04 -6.14 -3.45
CA GLU A 167 10.61 -7.16 -2.55
C GLU A 167 11.56 -6.59 -1.47
N GLY A 168 11.93 -5.30 -1.60
CA GLY A 168 12.72 -4.56 -0.62
C GLY A 168 11.91 -3.82 0.45
N LEU A 169 10.58 -3.91 0.49
CA LEU A 169 9.77 -3.29 1.54
C LEU A 169 9.73 -4.15 2.81
N SER A 170 9.77 -3.51 3.97
CA SER A 170 9.67 -4.19 5.25
C SER A 170 8.24 -4.68 5.53
N ILE A 171 8.10 -5.62 6.47
CA ILE A 171 6.78 -6.16 6.87
C ILE A 171 5.86 -5.05 7.40
N SER A 172 6.40 -4.03 8.08
CA SER A 172 5.64 -2.87 8.56
C SER A 172 5.10 -1.97 7.44
N GLU A 173 5.73 -2.01 6.27
CA GLU A 173 5.35 -1.23 5.08
C GLU A 173 4.42 -2.01 4.14
N MET A 174 4.23 -3.31 4.37
CA MET A 174 3.43 -4.16 3.51
C MET A 174 1.95 -3.80 3.53
N ILE A 175 1.35 -3.78 2.35
CA ILE A 175 -0.10 -3.66 2.19
C ILE A 175 -0.71 -5.07 2.35
N PRO A 176 -1.57 -5.29 3.35
CA PRO A 176 -2.07 -6.63 3.67
C PRO A 176 -3.12 -7.15 2.66
N ASP A 177 -3.74 -6.26 1.88
CA ASP A 177 -4.75 -6.58 0.88
C ASP A 177 -4.44 -5.82 -0.42
N ASP A 178 -3.86 -6.52 -1.39
CA ASP A 178 -3.43 -5.98 -2.68
C ASP A 178 -4.47 -6.17 -3.79
N ARG A 179 -5.69 -6.66 -3.47
CA ARG A 179 -6.66 -7.09 -4.48
C ARG A 179 -7.03 -5.98 -5.47
N LEU A 180 -7.21 -4.74 -5.00
CA LEU A 180 -7.48 -3.61 -5.91
C LEU A 180 -6.31 -3.39 -6.85
N ILE A 181 -5.10 -3.33 -6.30
CA ILE A 181 -3.85 -3.12 -7.03
C ILE A 181 -3.68 -4.19 -8.11
N ARG A 182 -3.89 -5.44 -7.72
CA ARG A 182 -3.78 -6.62 -8.57
C ARG A 182 -4.72 -6.59 -9.77
N TYR A 183 -5.99 -6.21 -9.57
CA TYR A 183 -7.01 -6.26 -10.62
C TYR A 183 -7.14 -4.96 -11.41
N THR A 184 -6.44 -3.89 -11.02
CA THR A 184 -6.40 -2.63 -11.77
C THR A 184 -4.97 -2.07 -11.94
N PRO A 185 -3.96 -2.88 -12.34
CA PRO A 185 -2.56 -2.47 -12.32
C PRO A 185 -2.28 -1.21 -13.13
N GLN A 186 -3.04 -0.95 -14.21
CA GLN A 186 -2.92 0.23 -15.05
C GLN A 186 -3.25 1.56 -14.33
N ASN A 187 -4.02 1.50 -13.24
CA ASN A 187 -4.42 2.68 -12.46
C ASN A 187 -3.41 3.02 -11.36
N TRP A 188 -2.43 2.15 -11.07
CA TRP A 188 -1.48 2.34 -9.98
C TRP A 188 -0.12 2.81 -10.50
N LYS A 189 0.45 3.78 -9.78
CA LYS A 189 1.76 4.37 -10.05
C LYS A 189 2.64 4.22 -8.82
N PHE A 190 3.88 3.80 -9.05
CA PHE A 190 4.84 3.48 -8.00
C PHE A 190 6.10 4.36 -8.04
N GLY A 191 6.04 5.47 -8.79
CA GLY A 191 7.16 6.41 -8.92
C GLY A 191 8.25 5.92 -9.87
N LEU A 192 9.37 6.64 -9.89
CA LEU A 192 10.51 6.34 -10.77
C LEU A 192 11.30 5.12 -10.27
N ASP A 193 11.26 4.86 -8.97
CA ASP A 193 12.01 3.79 -8.33
C ASP A 193 11.15 2.54 -8.05
N SER A 194 9.89 2.54 -8.48
CA SER A 194 8.90 1.47 -8.30
C SER A 194 8.62 1.07 -6.83
N THR A 195 9.07 1.85 -5.83
CA THR A 195 8.76 1.60 -4.41
C THR A 195 7.39 2.15 -4.01
N GLY A 196 6.93 3.21 -4.68
CA GLY A 196 5.72 3.94 -4.31
C GLY A 196 5.88 4.82 -3.06
N ASP A 197 7.11 5.04 -2.60
CA ASP A 197 7.39 5.92 -1.47
C ASP A 197 7.25 7.39 -1.89
N ILE A 198 6.20 8.04 -1.40
CA ILE A 198 5.91 9.45 -1.67
C ILE A 198 6.94 10.38 -1.05
N THR A 199 7.66 9.96 -0.01
CA THR A 199 8.67 10.80 0.65
C THR A 199 9.90 11.02 -0.23
N GLN A 200 10.07 10.21 -1.28
CA GLN A 200 11.13 10.36 -2.26
C GLN A 200 10.79 11.44 -3.28
N TYR A 201 11.54 12.55 -3.28
CA TYR A 201 11.29 13.69 -4.18
C TYR A 201 11.28 13.32 -5.68
N TYR A 202 12.09 12.35 -6.12
CA TYR A 202 12.09 11.89 -7.52
C TYR A 202 10.80 11.14 -7.90
N ASN A 203 10.16 10.46 -6.94
CA ASN A 203 8.87 9.82 -7.16
C ASN A 203 7.75 10.85 -7.28
N TYR A 204 7.78 11.88 -6.43
CA TYR A 204 6.92 13.07 -6.57
C TYR A 204 7.07 13.71 -7.95
N LEU A 205 8.29 13.96 -8.42
CA LEU A 205 8.52 14.58 -9.74
C LEU A 205 7.95 13.72 -10.88
N SER A 206 8.14 12.40 -10.81
CA SER A 206 7.59 11.46 -11.79
C SER A 206 6.06 11.51 -11.82
N LEU A 207 5.42 11.47 -10.65
CA LEU A 207 3.96 11.56 -10.52
C LEU A 207 3.42 12.90 -11.04
N VAL A 208 4.01 14.03 -10.64
CA VAL A 208 3.58 15.36 -11.10
C VAL A 208 3.67 15.47 -12.62
N LYS A 209 4.75 14.97 -13.22
CA LYS A 209 4.92 14.96 -14.67
C LYS A 209 3.87 14.09 -15.35
N GLU A 210 3.51 12.95 -14.76
CA GLU A 210 2.48 12.08 -15.31
C GLU A 210 1.08 12.72 -15.25
N MET A 211 0.79 13.49 -14.20
CA MET A 211 -0.47 14.22 -14.04
C MET A 211 -0.51 15.53 -14.85
N GLU A 212 0.57 15.91 -15.53
CA GLU A 212 0.62 17.15 -16.30
C GLU A 212 -0.42 17.15 -17.44
N GLY A 213 -1.17 18.24 -17.58
CA GLY A 213 -2.27 18.36 -18.55
C GLY A 213 -3.55 17.61 -18.17
N GLN A 214 -3.57 16.88 -17.05
CA GLN A 214 -4.77 16.22 -16.53
C GLN A 214 -5.61 17.18 -15.67
N LYS A 215 -6.94 17.02 -15.70
CA LYS A 215 -7.88 17.89 -14.97
C LYS A 215 -8.28 17.25 -13.65
N ILE A 216 -7.33 17.10 -12.73
CA ILE A 216 -7.54 16.44 -11.43
C ILE A 216 -8.52 17.25 -10.58
N GLY A 217 -9.73 16.73 -10.37
CA GLY A 217 -10.81 17.41 -9.64
C GLY A 217 -10.84 17.11 -8.15
N LEU A 218 -10.29 15.96 -7.75
CA LEU A 218 -10.20 15.55 -6.36
C LEU A 218 -8.89 14.82 -6.11
N VAL A 219 -8.16 15.25 -5.08
CA VAL A 219 -7.07 14.48 -4.49
C VAL A 219 -7.51 13.99 -3.11
N THR A 220 -7.19 12.76 -2.75
CA THR A 220 -7.40 12.24 -1.39
C THR A 220 -6.10 11.63 -0.87
N ALA A 221 -5.87 11.73 0.44
CA ALA A 221 -4.65 11.29 1.11
C ALA A 221 -4.98 10.63 2.47
N ASP A 222 -4.49 9.41 2.68
CA ASP A 222 -4.69 8.61 3.90
C ASP A 222 -3.37 7.98 4.39
N GLY A 223 -2.22 8.62 4.12
CA GLY A 223 -0.91 8.18 4.57
C GLY A 223 -0.74 8.24 6.09
N SER A 224 0.05 7.31 6.63
CA SER A 224 0.49 7.31 8.04
C SER A 224 1.67 6.36 8.19
N ILE A 225 2.46 6.57 9.23
CA ILE A 225 3.52 5.66 9.66
C ILE A 225 3.06 4.98 10.95
N ASP A 226 3.54 3.76 11.23
CA ASP A 226 3.29 3.09 12.50
C ASP A 226 4.04 3.80 13.64
N CYS A 227 3.30 4.37 14.58
CA CYS A 227 3.83 5.10 15.73
C CYS A 227 3.68 4.32 17.05
N MET A 228 3.43 3.00 17.01
CA MET A 228 3.14 2.21 18.22
C MET A 228 4.21 2.31 19.33
N PHE A 229 5.48 2.55 18.97
CA PHE A 229 6.58 2.65 19.95
C PHE A 229 6.83 4.07 20.48
N LYS A 230 6.23 5.10 19.86
CA LYS A 230 6.32 6.51 20.28
C LYS A 230 5.01 7.27 19.99
N PRO A 231 3.88 6.83 20.56
CA PRO A 231 2.57 7.43 20.27
C PRO A 231 2.44 8.90 20.69
N GLU A 232 3.28 9.35 21.63
CA GLU A 232 3.38 10.74 22.11
C GLU A 232 4.03 11.70 21.10
N GLU A 233 4.85 11.16 20.19
CA GLU A 233 5.53 11.88 19.10
C GLU A 233 4.90 11.58 17.72
N GLN A 234 3.65 11.13 17.70
CA GLN A 234 2.96 10.79 16.45
C GLN A 234 3.00 11.95 15.44
N GLU A 235 2.79 13.19 15.89
CA GLU A 235 2.72 14.37 15.04
C GLU A 235 4.02 14.64 14.29
N SER A 236 5.15 14.62 15.00
CA SER A 236 6.48 14.81 14.42
C SER A 236 6.88 13.66 13.49
N ILE A 237 6.55 12.40 13.83
CA ILE A 237 6.87 11.21 13.02
C ILE A 237 6.14 11.25 11.67
N VAL A 238 4.86 11.63 11.65
CA VAL A 238 4.05 11.65 10.42
C VAL A 238 4.09 13.00 9.69
N HIS A 239 4.75 14.01 10.25
CA HIS A 239 4.78 15.35 9.67
C HIS A 239 5.25 15.34 8.22
N PHE A 240 6.36 14.65 7.93
CA PHE A 240 6.96 14.68 6.60
C PHE A 240 6.10 13.97 5.55
N ILE A 241 5.40 12.88 5.90
CA ILE A 241 4.49 12.24 4.94
C ILE A 241 3.28 13.14 4.64
N HIS A 242 2.70 13.80 5.65
CA HIS A 242 1.62 14.77 5.41
C HIS A 242 2.11 15.96 4.57
N TYR A 243 3.33 16.44 4.82
CA TYR A 243 3.96 17.47 3.99
C TYR A 243 4.03 17.03 2.52
N CYS A 244 4.56 15.84 2.26
CA CYS A 244 4.67 15.26 0.93
C CYS A 244 3.30 15.13 0.24
N GLU A 245 2.26 14.65 0.95
CA GLU A 245 0.90 14.54 0.43
C GLU A 245 0.28 15.90 0.08
N ILE A 246 0.45 16.91 0.96
CA ILE A 246 -0.05 18.28 0.73
C ILE A 246 0.64 18.91 -0.48
N ILE A 247 1.98 18.88 -0.54
CA ILE A 247 2.72 19.47 -1.65
C ILE A 247 2.41 18.75 -2.97
N THR A 248 2.25 17.43 -2.94
CA THR A 248 1.79 16.65 -4.10
C THR A 248 0.41 17.09 -4.55
N ALA A 249 -0.56 17.17 -3.64
CA ALA A 249 -1.92 17.60 -3.95
C ALA A 249 -1.96 19.00 -4.57
N LEU A 250 -1.30 19.98 -3.96
CA LEU A 250 -1.23 21.35 -4.47
C LEU A 250 -0.50 21.46 -5.83
N SER A 251 0.38 20.51 -6.14
CA SER A 251 1.12 20.49 -7.42
C SER A 251 0.29 19.98 -8.60
N VAL A 252 -0.69 19.10 -8.37
CA VAL A 252 -1.42 18.36 -9.42
C VAL A 252 -2.90 18.69 -9.49
N LEU A 253 -3.49 19.24 -8.41
CA LEU A 253 -4.90 19.57 -8.36
C LEU A 253 -5.22 20.74 -9.31
N SER A 254 -6.31 20.62 -10.07
CA SER A 254 -6.80 21.72 -10.91
C SER A 254 -7.41 22.83 -10.07
N GLU A 255 -7.37 24.07 -10.57
CA GLU A 255 -8.07 25.19 -9.94
C GLU A 255 -9.57 24.84 -9.77
N GLY A 256 -10.12 25.18 -8.60
CA GLY A 256 -11.48 24.81 -8.20
C GLY A 256 -11.65 23.34 -7.75
N GLY A 257 -10.61 22.53 -7.84
CA GLY A 257 -10.59 21.16 -7.31
C GLY A 257 -10.61 21.11 -5.79
N ASN A 258 -10.80 19.91 -5.24
CA ASN A 258 -10.92 19.66 -3.81
C ASN A 258 -9.86 18.68 -3.31
N PHE A 259 -9.55 18.73 -2.01
CA PHE A 259 -8.57 17.87 -1.36
C PHE A 259 -9.09 17.35 -0.02
N VAL A 260 -8.83 16.06 0.28
CA VAL A 260 -9.11 15.44 1.58
C VAL A 260 -7.84 14.80 2.09
N ILE A 261 -7.43 15.15 3.31
CA ILE A 261 -6.24 14.56 3.94
C ILE A 261 -6.54 14.12 5.36
N LYS A 262 -6.10 12.91 5.73
CA LYS A 262 -6.06 12.47 7.13
C LYS A 262 -4.99 13.25 7.89
N MET A 263 -5.33 13.72 9.07
CA MET A 263 -4.40 14.33 10.02
C MET A 263 -4.63 13.75 11.43
N PHE A 264 -3.75 14.07 12.37
CA PHE A 264 -3.89 13.70 13.78
C PHE A 264 -4.06 14.93 14.68
N THR A 265 -3.21 15.07 15.69
CA THR A 265 -3.10 16.32 16.46
C THR A 265 -2.48 17.43 15.61
N MET A 266 -2.66 18.67 16.05
CA MET A 266 -2.15 19.88 15.40
C MET A 266 -1.58 20.83 16.46
N PHE A 267 -0.72 20.30 17.33
CA PHE A 267 -0.12 21.07 18.44
C PHE A 267 1.24 21.64 18.09
N GLU A 268 1.92 21.10 17.08
CA GLU A 268 3.27 21.50 16.72
C GLU A 268 3.24 22.51 15.56
N GLN A 269 4.13 23.50 15.62
CA GLN A 269 4.20 24.57 14.62
C GLN A 269 4.31 24.06 13.18
N PRO A 270 5.08 23.00 12.85
CA PRO A 270 5.15 22.48 11.49
C PRO A 270 3.76 22.05 10.97
N THR A 271 2.96 21.37 11.79
CA THR A 271 1.60 20.97 11.43
C THR A 271 0.67 22.17 11.34
N ILE A 272 0.72 23.09 12.30
CA ILE A 272 -0.10 24.31 12.30
C ILE A 272 0.16 25.15 11.06
N SER A 273 1.43 25.24 10.62
CA SER A 273 1.83 25.96 9.41
C SER A 273 1.32 25.26 8.14
N LEU A 274 1.30 23.93 8.09
CA LEU A 274 0.71 23.18 6.99
C LEU A 274 -0.80 23.41 6.89
N VAL A 275 -1.51 23.46 8.02
CA VAL A 275 -2.93 23.79 8.04
C VAL A 275 -3.18 25.24 7.61
N TYR A 276 -2.26 26.16 7.92
CA TYR A 276 -2.33 27.55 7.44
C TYR A 276 -2.14 27.61 5.92
N LEU A 277 -1.16 26.88 5.38
CA LEU A 277 -0.94 26.75 3.94
C LEU A 277 -2.21 26.29 3.22
N LEU A 278 -2.92 25.29 3.76
CA LEU A 278 -4.19 24.81 3.21
C LEU A 278 -5.27 25.89 3.28
N ASN A 279 -5.38 26.63 4.38
CA ASN A 279 -6.34 27.71 4.54
C ASN A 279 -6.10 28.90 3.59
N CYS A 280 -4.86 29.17 3.20
CA CYS A 280 -4.53 30.16 2.17
C CYS A 280 -4.74 29.61 0.74
N SER A 281 -4.56 28.30 0.55
CA SER A 281 -4.61 27.65 -0.77
C SER A 281 -6.04 27.33 -1.24
N PHE A 282 -7.00 27.21 -0.33
CA PHE A 282 -8.37 26.80 -0.61
C PHE A 282 -9.38 27.81 -0.05
N ARG A 283 -10.52 27.97 -0.71
CA ARG A 283 -11.55 28.94 -0.25
C ARG A 283 -12.29 28.48 0.98
N GLU A 284 -12.44 27.17 1.18
CA GLU A 284 -13.09 26.61 2.36
C GLU A 284 -12.26 25.45 2.92
N VAL A 285 -11.99 25.49 4.22
CA VAL A 285 -11.30 24.42 4.95
C VAL A 285 -12.11 24.02 6.17
N THR A 286 -12.45 22.73 6.25
CA THR A 286 -13.20 22.14 7.37
C THR A 286 -12.42 20.97 7.94
N VAL A 287 -12.26 20.91 9.25
CA VAL A 287 -11.71 19.73 9.93
C VAL A 287 -12.85 18.89 10.46
N TYR A 288 -12.88 17.61 10.10
CA TYR A 288 -13.97 16.69 10.36
C TYR A 288 -13.48 15.38 10.96
N LYS A 289 -14.13 14.91 12.03
CA LYS A 289 -13.95 13.56 12.54
C LYS A 289 -15.19 12.72 12.18
N PRO A 290 -15.12 11.81 11.20
CA PRO A 290 -16.22 10.90 10.92
C PRO A 290 -16.68 10.13 12.16
N CYS A 291 -17.96 9.80 12.24
CA CYS A 291 -18.53 8.88 13.24
C CYS A 291 -17.80 7.54 13.20
N THR A 292 -17.46 7.10 11.98
CA THR A 292 -16.79 5.83 11.69
C THR A 292 -15.28 5.84 11.94
N SER A 293 -14.70 6.98 12.34
CA SER A 293 -13.34 7.04 12.91
C SER A 293 -13.37 6.76 14.42
N LYS A 294 -12.39 6.01 14.92
CA LYS A 294 -12.34 5.60 16.34
C LYS A 294 -12.38 6.82 17.25
N HIS A 295 -13.29 6.84 18.20
CA HIS A 295 -13.53 8.03 19.03
C HIS A 295 -12.36 8.40 19.95
N GLY A 296 -11.58 7.40 20.39
CA GLY A 296 -10.44 7.59 21.31
C GLY A 296 -9.11 7.89 20.62
N ASN A 297 -9.05 7.94 19.28
CA ASN A 297 -7.82 8.29 18.56
C ASN A 297 -7.80 9.77 18.15
N SER A 298 -6.63 10.25 17.75
CA SER A 298 -6.42 11.64 17.32
C SER A 298 -6.76 11.88 15.85
N GLU A 299 -7.19 10.85 15.12
CA GLU A 299 -7.46 10.92 13.68
C GLU A 299 -8.63 11.86 13.35
N VAL A 300 -8.39 12.78 12.43
CA VAL A 300 -9.34 13.72 11.82
C VAL A 300 -9.05 13.84 10.33
N TYR A 301 -9.94 14.47 9.56
CA TYR A 301 -9.75 14.74 8.15
C TYR A 301 -9.89 16.23 7.88
N ILE A 302 -8.95 16.82 7.15
CA ILE A 302 -9.08 18.18 6.63
C ILE A 302 -9.70 18.10 5.24
N LEU A 303 -10.84 18.78 5.09
CA LEU A 303 -11.62 18.87 3.86
C LEU A 303 -11.40 20.27 3.28
N CYS A 304 -10.64 20.31 2.19
CA CYS A 304 -10.26 21.54 1.49
C CYS A 304 -11.07 21.64 0.19
N ARG A 305 -11.80 22.74 0.00
CA ARG A 305 -12.63 22.94 -1.18
C ARG A 305 -12.24 24.20 -1.96
N PHE A 306 -12.37 24.10 -3.27
CA PHE A 306 -12.11 25.17 -4.22
C PHE A 306 -10.66 25.67 -4.16
N TYR A 307 -9.74 24.86 -4.67
CA TYR A 307 -8.33 25.23 -4.78
C TYR A 307 -8.14 26.53 -5.58
N ASN A 308 -7.33 27.46 -5.06
CA ASN A 308 -7.03 28.74 -5.71
C ASN A 308 -6.03 28.61 -6.88
N GLY A 309 -5.50 27.40 -7.13
CA GLY A 309 -4.62 27.12 -8.25
C GLY A 309 -3.14 27.32 -7.93
N LYS A 310 -2.29 26.64 -8.71
CA LYS A 310 -0.83 26.59 -8.51
C LYS A 310 -0.16 27.97 -8.58
N GLU A 311 -0.68 28.88 -9.40
CA GLU A 311 -0.16 30.24 -9.54
C GLU A 311 -0.29 31.08 -8.25
N HIS A 312 -1.25 30.76 -7.39
CA HIS A 312 -1.40 31.40 -6.09
C HIS A 312 -0.20 31.15 -5.16
N LEU A 313 0.53 30.06 -5.38
CA LEU A 313 1.67 29.61 -4.57
C LEU A 313 3.03 29.90 -5.24
N LYS A 314 3.05 30.66 -6.35
CA LYS A 314 4.23 30.84 -7.21
C LYS A 314 5.50 31.28 -6.46
N ASP A 315 5.35 32.18 -5.49
CA ASP A 315 6.48 32.78 -4.76
C ASP A 315 7.05 31.82 -3.70
N LEU A 316 6.28 30.80 -3.30
CA LEU A 316 6.71 29.77 -2.33
C LEU A 316 7.21 28.48 -3.00
N TRP A 317 6.92 28.24 -4.29
CA TRP A 317 7.17 26.93 -4.90
C TRP A 317 8.63 26.48 -4.86
N SER A 318 9.58 27.42 -4.96
CA SER A 318 11.00 27.11 -4.84
C SER A 318 11.32 26.52 -3.46
N SER A 319 10.96 27.23 -2.39
CA SER A 319 11.22 26.82 -1.00
C SER A 319 10.47 25.54 -0.62
N LEU A 320 9.22 25.38 -1.06
CA LEU A 320 8.45 24.15 -0.79
C LEU A 320 9.08 22.93 -1.48
N LYS A 321 9.58 23.08 -2.71
CA LYS A 321 10.27 21.98 -3.40
C LYS A 321 11.64 21.68 -2.79
N GLU A 322 12.36 22.70 -2.34
CA GLU A 322 13.66 22.53 -1.69
C GLU A 322 13.53 21.77 -0.37
N ALA A 323 12.53 22.11 0.46
CA ALA A 323 12.24 21.41 1.70
C ALA A 323 11.76 19.97 1.47
N TYR A 324 11.02 19.69 0.38
CA TYR A 324 10.72 18.32 -0.02
C TYR A 324 12.00 17.57 -0.44
N GLN A 325 12.85 18.20 -1.24
CA GLN A 325 14.05 17.55 -1.76
C GLN A 325 15.09 17.26 -0.68
N ASN A 326 15.27 18.17 0.28
CA ASN A 326 16.31 18.12 1.31
C ASN A 326 15.70 18.29 2.71
N PRO A 327 14.81 17.39 3.17
CA PRO A 327 14.04 17.60 4.41
C PRO A 327 14.91 17.86 5.63
N ASN A 328 16.08 17.22 5.71
CA ASN A 328 17.01 17.38 6.83
C ASN A 328 17.50 18.82 7.02
N ASP A 329 17.62 19.59 5.93
CA ASP A 329 18.08 20.98 5.99
C ASP A 329 16.99 21.92 6.53
N PHE A 330 15.74 21.46 6.57
CA PHE A 330 14.56 22.23 6.94
C PHE A 330 13.86 21.74 8.22
N ASN A 331 14.33 20.65 8.83
CA ASN A 331 13.69 20.04 10.00
C ASN A 331 13.54 21.00 11.19
N ASP A 332 14.46 21.97 11.34
CA ASP A 332 14.45 22.95 12.44
C ASP A 332 13.86 24.31 12.04
N LEU A 333 13.42 24.46 10.77
CA LEU A 333 12.92 25.71 10.21
C LEU A 333 11.39 25.71 10.13
N ALA A 334 10.79 26.83 10.52
CA ALA A 334 9.35 27.02 10.46
C ALA A 334 8.92 27.31 9.01
N LEU A 335 7.93 26.57 8.51
CA LEU A 335 7.31 26.88 7.21
C LEU A 335 6.80 28.33 7.20
N PHE A 336 6.11 28.75 8.27
CA PHE A 336 5.69 30.13 8.52
C PHE A 336 5.91 30.49 9.99
N THR A 337 6.22 31.76 10.25
CA THR A 337 6.32 32.27 11.62
C THR A 337 4.93 32.43 12.24
N TRP A 338 4.86 32.62 13.57
CA TRP A 338 3.61 32.92 14.26
C TRP A 338 3.02 34.28 13.82
N ASP A 339 3.89 35.23 13.48
CA ASP A 339 3.48 36.55 12.99
C ASP A 339 2.90 36.47 11.58
N ASP A 340 3.48 35.64 10.70
CA ASP A 340 2.96 35.38 9.35
C ASP A 340 1.52 34.82 9.37
N MET A 341 1.23 33.98 10.37
CA MET A 341 -0.09 33.34 10.51
C MET A 341 -1.15 34.28 11.11
N GLY A 342 -0.73 35.25 11.91
CA GLY A 342 -1.60 36.27 12.49
C GLY A 342 -2.53 35.78 13.61
N PRO A 343 -3.01 36.69 14.47
CA PRO A 343 -3.72 36.32 15.71
C PRO A 343 -5.08 35.65 15.47
N ASP A 344 -5.78 36.00 14.39
CA ASP A 344 -7.10 35.43 14.06
C ASP A 344 -7.02 33.93 13.73
N TYR A 345 -6.12 33.54 12.83
CA TYR A 345 -5.87 32.14 12.53
C TYR A 345 -5.43 31.38 13.78
N LEU A 346 -4.47 31.96 14.53
CA LEU A 346 -3.96 31.35 15.75
C LEU A 346 -5.03 31.18 16.83
N HIS A 347 -6.03 32.05 16.88
CA HIS A 347 -7.19 31.86 17.76
C HIS A 347 -8.05 30.67 17.31
N GLN A 348 -8.35 30.56 16.02
CA GLN A 348 -9.20 29.50 15.48
C GLN A 348 -8.54 28.12 15.57
N ILE A 349 -7.25 28.00 15.24
CA ILE A 349 -6.53 26.72 15.37
C ILE A 349 -6.42 26.28 16.84
N ARG A 350 -6.25 27.20 17.81
CA ARG A 350 -6.33 26.87 19.25
C ARG A 350 -7.70 26.29 19.61
N GLN A 351 -8.78 26.91 19.17
CA GLN A 351 -10.15 26.43 19.42
C GLN A 351 -10.37 25.04 18.82
N LEU A 352 -9.89 24.82 17.60
CA LEU A 352 -9.94 23.52 16.94
C LEU A 352 -9.20 22.45 17.74
N CYS A 353 -7.95 22.73 18.13
CA CYS A 353 -7.10 21.81 18.87
C CYS A 353 -7.74 21.43 20.21
N GLN A 354 -8.23 22.43 20.95
CA GLN A 354 -8.95 22.23 22.21
C GLN A 354 -10.21 21.37 22.01
N TYR A 355 -11.01 21.65 20.97
CA TYR A 355 -12.25 20.94 20.69
C TYR A 355 -12.04 19.44 20.45
N PHE A 356 -11.09 19.06 19.59
CA PHE A 356 -10.81 17.65 19.31
C PHE A 356 -10.06 16.96 20.46
N MET A 357 -9.16 17.66 21.15
CA MET A 357 -8.50 17.16 22.36
C MET A 357 -9.51 16.79 23.44
N ASP A 358 -10.43 17.70 23.80
CA ASP A 358 -11.42 17.45 24.85
C ASP A 358 -12.34 16.28 24.51
N MET A 359 -12.66 16.10 23.23
CA MET A 359 -13.44 14.96 22.76
C MET A 359 -12.69 13.63 22.97
N GLN A 360 -11.40 13.61 22.65
CA GLN A 360 -10.55 12.44 22.82
C GLN A 360 -10.35 12.12 24.30
N VAL A 361 -9.99 13.11 25.12
CA VAL A 361 -9.81 12.99 26.58
C VAL A 361 -11.07 12.44 27.24
N ARG A 362 -12.26 12.99 26.93
CA ARG A 362 -13.53 12.49 27.45
C ARG A 362 -13.77 11.03 27.08
N THR A 363 -13.44 10.63 25.85
CA THR A 363 -13.62 9.25 25.38
C THR A 363 -12.67 8.29 26.08
N ILE A 364 -11.39 8.66 26.24
CA ILE A 364 -10.39 7.84 26.92
C ILE A 364 -10.79 7.65 28.39
N ASN A 365 -11.08 8.74 29.11
CA ASN A 365 -11.47 8.69 30.52
C ASN A 365 -12.78 7.90 30.73
N ASP A 366 -13.78 8.08 29.86
CA ASP A 366 -15.00 7.27 29.91
C ASP A 366 -14.70 5.78 29.70
N ASN A 367 -13.77 5.42 28.81
CA ASN A 367 -13.36 4.02 28.63
C ASN A 367 -12.60 3.46 29.83
N LEU A 368 -11.62 4.20 30.36
CA LEU A 368 -10.89 3.83 31.58
C LEU A 368 -11.84 3.57 32.75
N ASN A 369 -12.77 4.49 32.99
CA ASN A 369 -13.76 4.39 34.07
C ASN A 369 -14.69 3.17 33.95
N ASN A 370 -14.84 2.59 32.76
CA ASN A 370 -15.72 1.45 32.52
C ASN A 370 -14.96 0.14 32.23
N PHE A 371 -13.62 0.18 32.09
CA PHE A 371 -12.80 -1.00 31.85
C PHE A 371 -12.87 -1.95 33.06
N GLY A 372 -12.93 -3.26 32.81
CA GLY A 372 -13.08 -4.28 33.86
C GLY A 372 -14.46 -4.36 34.54
N LYS A 373 -15.39 -3.42 34.30
CA LYS A 373 -16.75 -3.48 34.86
C LYS A 373 -17.62 -4.46 34.05
N ASN A 374 -18.21 -5.44 34.74
CA ASN A 374 -18.91 -6.59 34.15
C ASN A 374 -20.34 -6.28 33.65
N HIS A 375 -20.53 -5.15 32.96
CA HIS A 375 -21.84 -4.74 32.46
C HIS A 375 -21.89 -4.82 30.93
N ARG A 376 -22.63 -5.82 30.40
CA ARG A 376 -23.18 -5.72 29.05
C ARG A 376 -24.17 -4.56 29.01
N CYS A 377 -23.68 -3.38 28.69
CA CYS A 377 -24.48 -2.16 28.67
C CYS A 377 -25.47 -2.22 27.50
N THR A 378 -26.76 -2.42 27.81
CA THR A 378 -27.87 -2.38 26.84
C THR A 378 -27.91 -1.07 26.06
N ARG A 379 -27.51 0.04 26.71
CA ARG A 379 -27.37 1.36 26.08
C ARG A 379 -26.31 1.37 24.97
N THR A 380 -25.12 0.80 25.20
CA THR A 380 -24.05 0.75 24.19
C THR A 380 -24.51 0.04 22.93
N ASN A 381 -25.15 -1.13 23.07
CA ASN A 381 -25.67 -1.86 21.93
C ASN A 381 -26.78 -1.08 21.22
N ARG A 382 -27.69 -0.43 21.96
CA ARG A 382 -28.72 0.43 21.38
C ARG A 382 -28.11 1.58 20.56
N ILE A 383 -27.12 2.29 21.09
CA ILE A 383 -26.45 3.38 20.37
C ILE A 383 -25.81 2.87 19.08
N LYS A 384 -25.15 1.71 19.11
CA LYS A 384 -24.55 1.13 17.89
C LYS A 384 -25.56 0.84 16.79
N TYR A 385 -26.72 0.30 17.16
CA TYR A 385 -27.79 0.06 16.19
C TYR A 385 -28.35 1.37 15.64
N LEU A 386 -28.60 2.36 16.49
CA LEU A 386 -29.10 3.66 16.04
C LEU A 386 -28.09 4.41 15.16
N VAL A 387 -26.79 4.32 15.45
CA VAL A 387 -25.72 4.90 14.61
C VAL A 387 -25.66 4.20 13.26
N ALA A 388 -25.74 2.87 13.23
CA ALA A 388 -25.75 2.11 11.98
C ALA A 388 -27.00 2.40 11.15
N ASP A 389 -28.17 2.47 11.78
CA ASP A 389 -29.44 2.80 11.14
C ASP A 389 -29.43 4.22 10.56
N TYR A 390 -28.90 5.20 11.32
CA TYR A 390 -28.71 6.57 10.83
C TYR A 390 -27.76 6.61 9.65
N PHE A 391 -26.62 5.90 9.71
CA PHE A 391 -25.67 5.84 8.59
C PHE A 391 -26.34 5.33 7.32
N LEU A 392 -27.07 4.22 7.41
CA LEU A 392 -27.74 3.60 6.26
C LEU A 392 -28.87 4.48 5.71
N SER A 393 -29.72 4.99 6.59
CA SER A 393 -30.91 5.77 6.22
C SER A 393 -30.54 7.13 5.63
N ASN A 394 -29.49 7.78 6.14
CA ASN A 394 -29.11 9.12 5.71
C ASN A 394 -28.13 9.14 4.54
N PHE A 395 -27.30 8.11 4.37
CA PHE A 395 -26.28 8.09 3.32
C PHE A 395 -26.68 7.21 2.11
N GLY A 396 -27.71 6.36 2.24
CA GLY A 396 -28.37 5.72 1.10
C GLY A 396 -27.47 4.74 0.33
N VAL A 397 -26.74 3.89 1.06
CA VAL A 397 -25.89 2.83 0.48
C VAL A 397 -26.77 1.78 -0.20
N VAL A 398 -26.37 1.32 -1.39
CA VAL A 398 -27.12 0.34 -2.19
C VAL A 398 -26.21 -0.79 -2.65
N LYS A 399 -26.77 -1.95 -2.99
CA LYS A 399 -25.96 -3.00 -3.63
C LYS A 399 -25.69 -2.60 -5.08
N LEU A 400 -24.42 -2.58 -5.47
CA LEU A 400 -24.04 -2.34 -6.86
C LEU A 400 -24.21 -3.61 -7.71
N GLU A 401 -24.61 -3.41 -8.97
CA GLU A 401 -24.50 -4.41 -10.02
C GLU A 401 -23.02 -4.75 -10.30
N ASN A 402 -22.74 -5.96 -10.75
CA ASN A 402 -21.37 -6.47 -10.87
C ASN A 402 -20.53 -5.74 -11.93
N ASP A 403 -21.17 -5.21 -12.97
CA ASP A 403 -20.56 -4.40 -14.03
C ASP A 403 -20.17 -2.98 -13.58
N ARG A 404 -20.71 -2.52 -12.44
CA ARG A 404 -20.37 -1.22 -11.83
C ARG A 404 -19.33 -1.32 -10.72
N LYS A 405 -18.90 -2.53 -10.36
CA LYS A 405 -17.78 -2.75 -9.42
C LYS A 405 -16.45 -2.55 -10.16
N ILE A 406 -15.45 -2.01 -9.48
CA ILE A 406 -14.09 -1.86 -10.03
C ILE A 406 -13.48 -3.24 -10.32
N ILE A 407 -13.59 -4.15 -9.35
CA ILE A 407 -13.16 -5.54 -9.39
C ILE A 407 -14.37 -6.38 -9.80
N HIS A 408 -14.46 -6.68 -11.09
CA HIS A 408 -15.50 -7.57 -11.61
C HIS A 408 -15.40 -8.99 -11.00
N PRO A 409 -16.50 -9.62 -10.56
CA PRO A 409 -16.48 -10.97 -9.97
C PRO A 409 -15.88 -12.05 -10.87
N SER A 410 -15.95 -11.90 -12.20
CA SER A 410 -15.32 -12.84 -13.13
C SER A 410 -13.79 -12.87 -13.00
N PHE A 411 -13.15 -11.84 -12.44
CA PHE A 411 -11.73 -11.89 -12.10
C PHE A 411 -11.46 -12.96 -11.03
N PHE A 412 -12.36 -13.14 -10.07
CA PHE A 412 -12.26 -14.21 -9.06
C PHE A 412 -12.61 -15.59 -9.64
N GLU A 413 -13.50 -15.67 -10.64
CA GLU A 413 -13.83 -16.91 -11.34
C GLU A 413 -12.72 -17.38 -12.29
N GLN A 414 -12.06 -16.47 -13.02
CA GLN A 414 -10.83 -16.77 -13.77
C GLN A 414 -9.71 -17.30 -12.86
N VAL A 415 -9.67 -16.81 -11.62
CA VAL A 415 -8.72 -17.21 -10.58
C VAL A 415 -9.16 -18.50 -9.84
N THR A 416 -10.33 -19.07 -10.14
CA THR A 416 -10.84 -20.34 -9.57
C THR A 416 -11.20 -21.41 -10.60
N GLN A 417 -11.18 -21.10 -11.90
CA GLN A 417 -11.40 -22.05 -12.98
C GLN A 417 -10.12 -22.40 -13.74
N GLU A 418 -9.19 -23.08 -13.07
CA GLU A 418 -8.37 -24.07 -13.75
C GLU A 418 -8.42 -25.42 -13.01
N LYS A 419 -9.16 -26.31 -13.68
CA LYS A 419 -8.97 -27.75 -13.87
C LYS A 419 -8.06 -28.47 -12.88
N ARG A 420 -8.61 -29.56 -12.34
CA ARG A 420 -7.93 -30.60 -11.56
C ARG A 420 -6.60 -30.98 -12.21
N PHE A 421 -5.50 -30.66 -11.53
CA PHE A 421 -4.22 -31.30 -11.74
C PHE A 421 -3.99 -32.32 -10.62
N CYS A 422 -3.68 -33.56 -10.99
CA CYS A 422 -3.34 -34.62 -10.04
C CYS A 422 -1.83 -34.57 -9.75
N PHE A 423 -1.43 -34.49 -8.48
CA PHE A 423 -0.02 -34.48 -8.04
C PHE A 423 0.22 -35.43 -6.88
N HIS A 424 1.38 -36.11 -6.89
CA HIS A 424 1.81 -37.01 -5.81
C HIS A 424 3.04 -36.47 -5.07
N ASN A 425 2.99 -36.58 -3.74
CA ASN A 425 4.07 -36.31 -2.79
C ASN A 425 4.91 -37.59 -2.62
N ARG A 426 6.25 -37.58 -2.78
CA ARG A 426 7.08 -38.69 -2.27
C ARG A 426 8.33 -38.24 -1.52
N PHE A 427 8.57 -39.00 -0.44
CA PHE A 427 9.71 -38.95 0.46
C PHE A 427 10.84 -39.82 -0.09
N TRP A 428 12.09 -39.35 0.01
CA TRP A 428 13.27 -40.18 -0.26
C TRP A 428 13.87 -40.63 1.07
N ARG A 429 13.80 -41.93 1.37
CA ARG A 429 14.61 -42.58 2.40
C ARG A 429 15.58 -43.51 1.67
N TYR A 430 16.87 -43.32 1.93
CA TYR A 430 17.98 -44.04 1.32
C TYR A 430 17.83 -45.56 1.47
N LYS A 431 17.93 -46.32 0.36
CA LYS A 431 18.22 -47.77 0.38
C LYS A 431 19.26 -48.11 -0.70
N PRO A 432 20.15 -49.10 -0.47
CA PRO A 432 21.39 -49.29 -1.24
C PRO A 432 21.22 -49.99 -2.60
N GLU A 433 20.01 -50.22 -3.07
CA GLU A 433 19.75 -50.92 -4.32
C GLU A 433 18.98 -50.00 -5.26
N TRP A 434 19.67 -49.53 -6.30
CA TRP A 434 19.14 -48.65 -7.34
C TRP A 434 18.08 -49.39 -8.16
N LYS A 435 16.82 -49.33 -7.72
CA LYS A 435 15.67 -49.57 -8.58
C LYS A 435 14.85 -48.29 -8.69
N PHE A 436 15.01 -47.61 -9.83
CA PHE A 436 14.15 -46.50 -10.23
C PHE A 436 12.71 -47.01 -10.33
N SER A 437 11.81 -46.50 -9.49
CA SER A 437 10.37 -46.66 -9.73
C SER A 437 9.87 -45.45 -10.51
N GLU A 438 9.36 -45.68 -11.71
CA GLU A 438 8.70 -44.70 -12.56
C GLU A 438 7.51 -44.07 -11.81
N ASN A 439 7.67 -42.82 -11.41
CA ASN A 439 6.59 -41.84 -11.27
C ASN A 439 7.24 -40.47 -11.47
N TYR A 440 7.71 -40.24 -12.70
CA TYR A 440 8.14 -38.91 -13.14
C TYR A 440 6.89 -38.04 -13.30
N HIS A 441 6.93 -36.83 -12.77
CA HIS A 441 5.96 -35.79 -13.10
C HIS A 441 6.67 -34.79 -14.00
N SER A 442 6.42 -34.91 -15.30
CA SER A 442 6.80 -33.96 -16.32
C SER A 442 5.91 -32.70 -16.24
N LEU A 443 6.45 -31.54 -16.61
CA LEU A 443 5.65 -30.35 -16.97
C LEU A 443 5.20 -30.42 -18.44
N SER A 444 5.04 -31.63 -19.00
CA SER A 444 4.98 -31.89 -20.45
C SER A 444 3.75 -31.34 -21.18
N ASN A 445 2.87 -30.60 -20.50
CA ASN A 445 1.71 -29.94 -21.10
C ASN A 445 1.58 -28.49 -20.60
N LEU A 446 2.64 -27.69 -20.73
CA LEU A 446 2.51 -26.23 -20.67
C LEU A 446 1.83 -25.78 -21.98
N HIS A 447 0.51 -25.98 -22.09
CA HIS A 447 -0.26 -25.36 -23.18
C HIS A 447 -0.45 -23.89 -22.85
N LEU A 448 0.41 -23.07 -23.46
CA LEU A 448 0.15 -21.66 -23.63
C LEU A 448 -0.98 -21.53 -24.67
N GLU A 449 -2.19 -21.19 -24.25
CA GLU A 449 -3.10 -20.42 -25.12
C GLU A 449 -2.54 -19.00 -25.24
N THR A 450 -1.38 -18.84 -25.87
CA THR A 450 -0.84 -17.52 -26.20
C THR A 450 -1.30 -17.12 -27.59
N GLU A 451 -2.52 -16.60 -27.65
CA GLU A 451 -2.83 -15.54 -28.62
C GLU A 451 -2.10 -14.21 -28.29
N ARG A 452 -1.30 -14.15 -27.21
CA ARG A 452 -0.62 -12.92 -26.75
C ARG A 452 0.80 -12.79 -27.30
N ARG A 453 1.06 -11.68 -28.00
CA ARG A 453 2.32 -11.34 -28.67
C ARG A 453 3.44 -10.81 -27.76
N ASP A 454 3.24 -10.56 -26.47
CA ASP A 454 4.28 -9.98 -25.60
C ASP A 454 4.28 -10.59 -24.18
N LEU A 455 5.12 -11.61 -23.94
CA LEU A 455 5.28 -12.25 -22.62
C LEU A 455 6.05 -11.36 -21.62
N LEU A 456 6.97 -10.53 -22.12
CA LEU A 456 7.83 -9.69 -21.29
C LEU A 456 7.07 -8.49 -20.72
N ASN A 457 7.22 -8.29 -19.41
CA ASN A 457 6.81 -7.10 -18.68
C ASN A 457 7.94 -6.72 -17.73
N ILE A 458 8.98 -6.12 -18.30
CA ILE A 458 10.20 -5.74 -17.57
C ILE A 458 9.92 -4.47 -16.77
N ASP A 459 10.02 -4.56 -15.45
CA ASP A 459 9.97 -3.41 -14.54
C ASP A 459 11.36 -3.12 -14.01
N VAL A 460 11.71 -1.84 -13.97
CA VAL A 460 13.03 -1.32 -13.57
C VAL A 460 12.80 -0.29 -12.48
N GLY A 461 13.54 -0.40 -11.37
CA GLY A 461 13.36 0.49 -10.24
C GLY A 461 14.50 0.39 -9.25
N LYS A 462 14.24 0.73 -7.98
CA LYS A 462 15.22 0.73 -6.91
C LYS A 462 15.76 -0.67 -6.69
N ALA A 463 17.06 -0.82 -6.80
CA ALA A 463 17.72 -2.08 -6.65
C ALA A 463 17.44 -2.69 -5.26
N VAL A 464 16.89 -3.90 -5.27
CA VAL A 464 16.63 -4.66 -4.05
C VAL A 464 17.94 -5.28 -3.62
N THR A 465 18.65 -4.66 -2.67
CA THR A 465 19.92 -5.19 -2.14
C THR A 465 19.70 -6.34 -1.16
N LYS A 466 18.63 -6.23 -0.36
CA LYS A 466 18.12 -7.27 0.55
C LYS A 466 16.66 -7.57 0.22
N VAL A 467 16.33 -8.85 0.19
CA VAL A 467 14.94 -9.31 0.03
C VAL A 467 14.30 -9.38 1.40
N LEU A 468 13.40 -8.45 1.68
CA LEU A 468 12.65 -8.37 2.95
C LEU A 468 11.31 -9.11 2.84
N TYR A 469 10.73 -9.14 1.65
CA TYR A 469 9.51 -9.89 1.36
C TYR A 469 9.64 -10.65 0.03
N SER A 470 9.08 -11.86 0.00
CA SER A 470 8.96 -12.67 -1.22
C SER A 470 7.76 -13.60 -1.10
N PRO A 471 6.92 -13.71 -2.15
CA PRO A 471 5.83 -14.68 -2.17
C PRO A 471 6.34 -16.12 -2.37
N TYR A 472 7.60 -16.32 -2.77
CA TYR A 472 8.10 -17.61 -3.25
C TYR A 472 8.64 -18.54 -2.14
N TYR A 473 8.46 -18.22 -0.86
CA TYR A 473 8.78 -19.12 0.26
C TYR A 473 7.97 -18.81 1.54
N SER A 474 8.16 -19.58 2.61
CA SER A 474 7.53 -19.31 3.91
C SER A 474 8.27 -18.20 4.65
N CYS A 475 7.73 -16.98 4.61
CA CYS A 475 8.33 -15.77 5.19
C CYS A 475 8.70 -15.91 6.68
N ASN A 476 7.93 -16.68 7.47
CA ASN A 476 8.16 -16.88 8.91
C ASN A 476 9.51 -17.52 9.26
N LEU A 477 10.20 -18.12 8.29
CA LEU A 477 11.51 -18.74 8.51
C LEU A 477 12.67 -17.75 8.41
N PHE A 478 12.49 -16.62 7.70
CA PHE A 478 13.53 -15.62 7.46
C PHE A 478 12.91 -14.23 7.26
N PRO A 479 12.98 -13.34 8.27
CA PRO A 479 12.52 -11.95 8.14
C PRO A 479 13.41 -11.11 7.21
N GLU A 480 14.66 -11.51 6.99
CA GLU A 480 15.55 -10.96 5.96
C GLU A 480 16.28 -12.11 5.24
N PHE A 481 16.09 -12.27 3.92
CA PHE A 481 16.79 -13.30 3.16
C PHE A 481 18.19 -12.82 2.74
N ASN A 482 19.23 -13.55 3.14
CA ASN A 482 20.63 -13.26 2.79
C ASN A 482 21.28 -14.42 2.00
N PHE A 483 21.74 -14.13 0.78
CA PHE A 483 22.41 -15.09 -0.10
C PHE A 483 23.76 -15.59 0.45
N GLU A 484 24.40 -14.85 1.36
CA GLU A 484 25.65 -15.29 2.00
C GLU A 484 25.49 -16.57 2.83
N MET A 485 24.29 -16.88 3.33
CA MET A 485 24.02 -18.10 4.08
C MET A 485 24.28 -19.37 3.26
N PHE A 486 24.21 -19.26 1.94
CA PHE A 486 24.46 -20.36 1.00
C PHE A 486 25.95 -20.53 0.67
N ARG A 487 26.81 -19.54 0.99
CA ARG A 487 28.27 -19.58 0.76
C ARG A 487 28.98 -20.55 1.71
N LYS A 488 28.62 -20.56 3.01
CA LYS A 488 29.38 -21.31 4.05
C LYS A 488 29.06 -22.80 4.16
N LYS A 489 27.93 -23.26 3.60
CA LYS A 489 27.41 -24.64 3.76
C LYS A 489 27.41 -25.47 2.46
N SER A 490 27.86 -24.91 1.33
CA SER A 490 27.86 -25.56 0.01
C SER A 490 29.11 -26.43 -0.26
N THR A 491 29.75 -26.96 0.77
CA THR A 491 30.84 -27.92 0.61
C THR A 491 30.30 -29.28 0.18
N GLY A 492 30.39 -29.52 -1.13
CA GLY A 492 30.85 -30.80 -1.66
C GLY A 492 29.77 -31.84 -1.95
N ASP A 493 29.03 -32.35 -0.97
CA ASP A 493 28.44 -33.69 -1.13
C ASP A 493 27.34 -33.76 -2.18
N LEU A 494 26.36 -32.84 -2.19
CA LEU A 494 25.29 -32.85 -3.18
C LEU A 494 25.80 -32.47 -4.57
N TYR A 495 26.64 -31.44 -4.67
CA TYR A 495 27.22 -31.03 -5.95
C TYR A 495 28.11 -32.14 -6.53
N ASN A 496 28.97 -32.75 -5.72
CA ASN A 496 29.82 -33.87 -6.12
C ASN A 496 29.00 -35.13 -6.44
N LEU A 497 27.94 -35.41 -5.68
CA LEU A 497 27.01 -36.49 -5.98
C LEU A 497 26.34 -36.27 -7.33
N CYS A 498 25.83 -35.07 -7.58
CA CYS A 498 25.25 -34.71 -8.86
C CYS A 498 26.31 -34.86 -9.97
N LYS A 499 27.48 -34.23 -9.83
CA LYS A 499 28.58 -34.32 -10.81
C LYS A 499 29.00 -35.76 -11.11
N ARG A 500 28.96 -36.67 -10.13
CA ARG A 500 29.25 -38.11 -10.29
C ARG A 500 28.10 -38.89 -10.94
N SER A 501 26.86 -38.44 -10.77
CA SER A 501 25.65 -39.15 -11.22
C SER A 501 25.12 -38.66 -12.56
N ILE A 502 25.80 -37.71 -13.19
CA ILE A 502 25.32 -36.98 -14.36
C ILE A 502 26.10 -37.40 -15.62
N HIS A 503 25.35 -37.67 -16.70
CA HIS A 503 25.90 -37.94 -18.03
C HIS A 503 26.57 -36.69 -18.64
N TYR A 504 27.47 -36.87 -19.61
CA TYR A 504 28.23 -35.80 -20.31
C TYR A 504 27.35 -34.67 -20.93
N ASP A 505 26.04 -34.85 -20.97
CA ASP A 505 25.04 -33.99 -21.61
C ASP A 505 24.25 -33.08 -20.65
N THR A 506 24.79 -32.75 -19.48
CA THR A 506 24.17 -31.79 -18.55
C THR A 506 25.14 -30.70 -18.13
N VAL A 507 24.66 -29.45 -18.14
CA VAL A 507 25.35 -28.28 -17.61
C VAL A 507 24.86 -28.02 -16.19
N ILE A 508 25.79 -27.90 -15.24
CA ILE A 508 25.46 -27.59 -13.85
C ILE A 508 25.67 -26.10 -13.61
N ILE A 509 24.72 -25.44 -12.96
CA ILE A 509 24.84 -24.09 -12.38
C ILE A 509 24.63 -24.25 -10.88
N SER A 510 25.55 -23.74 -10.07
CA SER A 510 25.46 -23.92 -8.62
C SER A 510 25.77 -22.65 -7.87
N MET A 511 25.35 -22.57 -6.60
CA MET A 511 25.71 -21.45 -5.72
C MET A 511 27.22 -21.27 -5.53
N LEU A 512 28.04 -22.30 -5.80
CA LEU A 512 29.50 -22.18 -5.78
C LEU A 512 30.00 -21.30 -6.94
N GLU A 513 29.39 -21.37 -8.12
CA GLU A 513 29.76 -20.53 -9.26
C GLU A 513 29.30 -19.07 -9.04
N LEU A 514 28.25 -18.88 -8.23
CA LEU A 514 27.65 -17.58 -7.92
C LEU A 514 28.20 -16.98 -6.61
N SER A 515 29.24 -17.57 -6.02
CA SER A 515 29.72 -17.26 -4.68
C SER A 515 30.24 -15.84 -4.52
N ASN A 516 30.63 -15.16 -5.60
CA ASN A 516 31.12 -13.79 -5.56
C ASN A 516 30.02 -12.73 -5.39
N SER A 517 28.74 -13.13 -5.33
CA SER A 517 27.60 -12.20 -5.21
C SER A 517 27.41 -11.67 -3.79
N GLU A 518 27.71 -10.39 -3.54
CA GLU A 518 27.65 -9.75 -2.21
C GLU A 518 26.23 -9.42 -1.75
N ASN A 519 25.29 -9.25 -2.68
CA ASN A 519 23.90 -8.87 -2.41
C ASN A 519 22.98 -9.43 -3.50
N ASN A 520 21.67 -9.18 -3.38
CA ASN A 520 20.71 -9.69 -4.35
C ASN A 520 20.95 -9.14 -5.78
N VAL A 521 21.32 -7.87 -5.94
CA VAL A 521 21.61 -7.25 -7.25
C VAL A 521 22.69 -8.01 -8.01
N THR A 522 23.84 -8.22 -7.37
CA THR A 522 24.97 -8.96 -7.96
C THR A 522 24.60 -10.41 -8.22
N PHE A 523 23.80 -11.04 -7.34
CA PHE A 523 23.32 -12.41 -7.54
C PHE A 523 22.45 -12.55 -8.79
N GLN A 524 21.47 -11.65 -8.98
CA GLN A 524 20.56 -11.66 -10.12
C GLN A 524 21.32 -11.52 -11.44
N ARG A 525 22.22 -10.54 -11.52
CA ARG A 525 23.06 -10.31 -12.71
C ARG A 525 23.99 -11.48 -12.99
N ASN A 526 24.73 -11.96 -11.99
CA ASN A 526 25.65 -13.10 -12.14
C ASN A 526 24.90 -14.36 -12.60
N LEU A 527 23.71 -14.62 -12.06
CA LEU A 527 22.88 -15.76 -12.48
C LEU A 527 22.44 -15.62 -13.94
N PHE A 528 21.97 -14.43 -14.34
CA PHE A 528 21.57 -14.15 -15.71
C PHE A 528 22.71 -14.34 -16.71
N GLU A 529 23.89 -13.78 -16.43
CA GLU A 529 25.09 -13.91 -17.27
C GLU A 529 25.59 -15.37 -17.34
N THR A 530 25.56 -16.08 -16.22
CA THR A 530 25.96 -17.49 -16.15
C THR A 530 25.02 -18.37 -16.96
N ILE A 531 23.70 -18.15 -16.90
CA ILE A 531 22.74 -18.90 -17.71
C ILE A 531 22.94 -18.57 -19.20
N THR A 532 23.04 -17.28 -19.54
CA THR A 532 23.16 -16.83 -20.94
C THR A 532 24.41 -17.41 -21.60
N SER A 533 25.57 -17.30 -20.95
CA SER A 533 26.84 -17.86 -21.47
C SER A 533 26.79 -19.39 -21.64
N LYS A 534 26.02 -20.11 -20.81
CA LYS A 534 25.87 -21.56 -20.90
C LYS A 534 24.83 -22.01 -21.94
N LEU A 535 23.83 -21.17 -22.24
CA LEU A 535 22.86 -21.41 -23.31
C LEU A 535 23.46 -21.22 -24.71
N ASP A 536 24.54 -20.44 -24.82
CA ASP A 536 25.11 -20.10 -26.13
C ASP A 536 25.75 -21.28 -26.85
N TYR A 537 26.12 -22.35 -26.14
CA TYR A 537 27.03 -23.36 -26.67
C TYR A 537 26.54 -24.81 -26.61
N VAL A 538 25.31 -25.12 -26.13
CA VAL A 538 24.94 -26.54 -25.95
C VAL A 538 23.44 -26.87 -25.97
N ASN A 539 23.07 -27.95 -26.68
CA ASN A 539 21.76 -28.64 -26.58
C ASN A 539 21.75 -29.63 -25.39
N LYS A 540 22.20 -29.18 -24.22
CA LYS A 540 22.34 -30.00 -23.02
C LYS A 540 21.23 -29.74 -22.01
N CYS A 541 20.96 -30.73 -21.16
CA CYS A 541 20.13 -30.52 -19.98
C CYS A 541 20.78 -29.47 -19.08
N LEU A 542 19.98 -28.72 -18.32
CA LEU A 542 20.47 -27.73 -17.38
C LEU A 542 20.08 -28.12 -15.96
N MET A 543 21.01 -28.03 -15.03
CA MET A 543 20.75 -28.37 -13.63
C MET A 543 21.21 -27.25 -12.70
N PHE A 544 20.28 -26.72 -11.92
CA PHE A 544 20.55 -25.79 -10.83
C PHE A 544 20.74 -26.55 -9.52
N VAL A 545 21.86 -26.33 -8.84
CA VAL A 545 22.17 -26.94 -7.54
C VAL A 545 22.28 -25.85 -6.49
N GLN A 546 21.40 -25.93 -5.50
CA GLN A 546 21.25 -25.05 -4.34
C GLN A 546 20.96 -23.59 -4.68
N VAL A 547 20.59 -23.27 -5.92
CA VAL A 547 20.27 -21.90 -6.35
C VAL A 547 18.90 -21.51 -5.79
N PRO A 548 18.78 -20.44 -4.98
CA PRO A 548 17.50 -19.98 -4.46
C PRO A 548 16.74 -19.16 -5.51
N PHE A 549 15.47 -19.50 -5.75
CA PHE A 549 14.60 -18.79 -6.70
C PHE A 549 13.58 -17.95 -5.93
N VAL A 550 14.06 -16.89 -5.26
CA VAL A 550 13.28 -16.16 -4.26
C VAL A 550 12.87 -14.74 -4.67
N THR A 551 13.29 -14.24 -5.83
CA THR A 551 12.87 -12.92 -6.32
C THR A 551 11.98 -13.01 -7.55
N ASN A 552 11.18 -11.98 -7.80
CA ASN A 552 10.34 -11.86 -9.00
C ASN A 552 11.18 -12.00 -10.27
N PHE A 553 12.35 -11.36 -10.32
CA PHE A 553 13.31 -11.51 -11.42
C PHE A 553 13.76 -12.96 -11.60
N VAL A 554 14.29 -13.60 -10.55
CA VAL A 554 14.91 -14.93 -10.66
C VAL A 554 13.88 -16.02 -10.99
N VAL A 555 12.67 -15.90 -10.46
CA VAL A 555 11.55 -16.79 -10.81
C VAL A 555 11.10 -16.58 -12.25
N SER A 556 11.01 -15.33 -12.71
CA SER A 556 10.71 -15.02 -14.11
C SER A 556 11.78 -15.56 -15.05
N LEU A 557 13.05 -15.45 -14.66
CA LEU A 557 14.18 -15.98 -15.42
C LEU A 557 14.09 -17.51 -15.56
N LEU A 558 13.80 -18.23 -14.47
CA LEU A 558 13.59 -19.68 -14.50
C LEU A 558 12.39 -20.06 -15.37
N PHE A 559 11.30 -19.29 -15.31
CA PHE A 559 10.11 -19.54 -16.12
C PHE A 559 10.40 -19.39 -17.61
N ILE A 560 11.01 -18.27 -18.04
CA ILE A 560 11.39 -18.06 -19.44
C ILE A 560 12.30 -19.19 -19.89
N LEU A 561 13.31 -19.52 -19.08
CA LEU A 561 14.24 -20.59 -19.38
C LEU A 561 13.54 -21.94 -19.56
N SER A 562 12.52 -22.25 -18.75
CA SER A 562 11.76 -23.48 -18.85
C SER A 562 11.07 -23.69 -20.20
N LEU A 563 10.75 -22.61 -20.93
CA LEU A 563 10.12 -22.68 -22.26
C LEU A 563 11.01 -23.37 -23.30
N ALA A 564 12.32 -23.44 -23.05
CA ALA A 564 13.25 -24.13 -23.94
C ALA A 564 13.28 -25.65 -23.76
N PHE A 565 12.70 -26.19 -22.69
CA PHE A 565 12.87 -27.58 -22.28
C PHE A 565 11.53 -28.31 -22.19
N GLU A 566 11.50 -29.59 -22.55
CA GLU A 566 10.26 -30.38 -22.48
C GLU A 566 9.84 -30.67 -21.04
N ASN A 567 10.80 -30.78 -20.11
CA ASN A 567 10.53 -31.15 -18.73
C ASN A 567 11.34 -30.30 -17.76
N VAL A 568 10.71 -29.81 -16.69
CA VAL A 568 11.39 -29.20 -15.54
C VAL A 568 11.03 -29.96 -14.27
N VAL A 569 12.06 -30.42 -13.57
CA VAL A 569 11.97 -31.28 -12.39
C VAL A 569 12.52 -30.54 -11.18
N PHE A 570 11.70 -30.39 -10.14
CA PHE A 570 12.09 -29.79 -8.87
C PHE A 570 12.32 -30.90 -7.83
N LEU A 571 13.56 -31.05 -7.37
CA LEU A 571 13.94 -32.07 -6.41
C LEU A 571 14.08 -31.50 -5.00
N ARG A 572 13.44 -32.19 -4.04
CA ARG A 572 13.66 -31.95 -2.60
C ARG A 572 15.09 -32.32 -2.28
N GLY A 573 15.86 -31.36 -1.79
CA GLY A 573 17.33 -31.47 -1.74
C GLY A 573 18.04 -30.24 -2.31
N GLY A 574 17.29 -29.35 -2.98
CA GLY A 574 17.86 -28.13 -3.55
C GLY A 574 18.41 -28.34 -4.94
N THR A 575 17.75 -29.14 -5.79
CA THR A 575 18.13 -29.26 -7.21
C THR A 575 16.93 -29.00 -8.12
N VAL A 576 17.13 -28.24 -9.20
CA VAL A 576 16.17 -28.09 -10.31
C VAL A 576 16.82 -28.59 -11.59
N ILE A 577 16.13 -29.40 -12.38
CA ILE A 577 16.65 -30.00 -13.61
C ILE A 577 15.73 -29.67 -14.78
N LEU A 578 16.26 -29.09 -15.85
CA LEU A 578 15.58 -28.82 -17.10
C LEU A 578 16.11 -29.82 -18.14
N LEU A 579 15.23 -30.67 -18.66
CA LEU A 579 15.56 -31.84 -19.48
C LEU A 579 15.04 -31.65 -20.91
N ASN A 580 15.73 -32.28 -21.86
CA ASN A 580 15.38 -32.32 -23.28
C ASN A 580 15.18 -30.90 -23.86
N PRO A 581 16.26 -30.12 -24.04
CA PRO A 581 16.16 -28.82 -24.69
C PRO A 581 15.70 -28.97 -26.14
N THR A 582 14.84 -28.07 -26.60
CA THR A 582 14.42 -27.97 -27.99
C THR A 582 15.15 -26.82 -28.68
N GLN A 583 15.65 -27.02 -29.90
CA GLN A 583 16.35 -25.95 -30.62
C GLN A 583 15.48 -24.71 -30.83
N LYS A 584 14.19 -24.92 -31.16
CA LYS A 584 13.21 -23.85 -31.32
C LYS A 584 12.99 -23.09 -30.00
N GLY A 585 12.83 -23.80 -28.90
CA GLY A 585 12.63 -23.20 -27.58
C GLY A 585 13.86 -22.41 -27.11
N ILE A 586 15.08 -22.93 -27.33
CA ILE A 586 16.33 -22.23 -27.04
C ILE A 586 16.43 -20.92 -27.85
N GLN A 587 16.12 -20.95 -29.16
CA GLN A 587 16.10 -19.75 -29.98
C GLN A 587 15.09 -18.71 -29.47
N GLU A 588 13.93 -19.16 -28.99
CA GLU A 588 12.92 -18.27 -28.44
C GLU A 588 13.35 -17.64 -27.11
N VAL A 589 13.91 -18.44 -26.19
CA VAL A 589 14.49 -17.94 -24.93
C VAL A 589 15.59 -16.91 -25.18
N LYS A 590 16.47 -17.14 -26.18
CA LYS A 590 17.51 -16.19 -26.55
C LYS A 590 16.94 -14.82 -26.98
N LYS A 591 15.78 -14.78 -27.65
CA LYS A 591 15.15 -13.49 -27.99
C LYS A 591 14.77 -12.72 -26.73
N TYR A 592 14.18 -13.38 -25.74
CA TYR A 592 13.84 -12.74 -24.47
C TYR A 592 15.10 -12.30 -23.70
N PHE A 593 16.14 -13.13 -23.68
CA PHE A 593 17.39 -12.81 -22.99
C PHE A 593 18.14 -11.64 -23.64
N ASN A 594 18.10 -11.52 -24.97
CA ASN A 594 18.65 -10.36 -25.68
C ASN A 594 17.96 -9.04 -25.26
N VAL A 595 16.65 -9.08 -24.97
CA VAL A 595 15.94 -7.90 -24.46
C VAL A 595 16.38 -7.57 -23.03
N ILE A 596 16.50 -8.57 -22.16
CA ILE A 596 16.99 -8.38 -20.78
C ILE A 596 18.42 -7.82 -20.78
N ASP A 597 19.30 -8.39 -21.58
CA ASP A 597 20.69 -7.92 -21.75
C ASP A 597 20.75 -6.49 -22.31
N PHE A 598 19.88 -6.15 -23.27
CA PHE A 598 19.75 -4.78 -23.77
C PHE A 598 19.31 -3.81 -22.66
N VAL A 599 18.37 -4.20 -21.80
CA VAL A 599 17.95 -3.38 -20.66
C VAL A 599 19.10 -3.19 -19.68
N TYR A 600 19.84 -4.25 -19.33
CA TYR A 600 21.04 -4.11 -18.48
C TYR A 600 22.09 -3.18 -19.09
N LYS A 601 22.38 -3.30 -20.39
CA LYS A 601 23.27 -2.37 -21.10
C LYS A 601 22.77 -0.93 -21.06
N CYS A 602 21.45 -0.72 -21.10
CA CYS A 602 20.87 0.61 -20.96
C CYS A 602 21.04 1.15 -19.54
N ILE A 603 20.79 0.33 -18.51
CA ILE A 603 21.03 0.67 -17.11
C ILE A 603 22.50 1.08 -16.93
N ASP A 604 23.45 0.25 -17.35
CA ASP A 604 24.87 0.52 -17.16
C ASP A 604 25.35 1.75 -17.95
N LYS A 605 24.74 2.06 -19.09
CA LYS A 605 25.11 3.21 -19.94
C LYS A 605 24.51 4.54 -19.48
N TYR A 606 23.30 4.53 -18.93
CA TYR A 606 22.48 5.74 -18.74
C TYR A 606 22.10 6.04 -17.28
N CYS A 607 22.49 5.22 -16.31
CA CYS A 607 22.14 5.45 -14.92
C CYS A 607 22.93 6.60 -14.27
N TYR A 608 22.31 7.79 -14.27
CA TYR A 608 22.66 8.95 -13.42
C TYR A 608 21.56 9.23 -12.39
N PHE A 609 21.00 8.18 -11.79
CA PHE A 609 19.86 8.32 -10.87
C PHE A 609 20.30 8.56 -9.43
N LYS A 610 19.41 9.16 -8.62
CA LYS A 610 19.62 9.40 -7.18
C LYS A 610 19.69 8.10 -6.34
N PHE A 611 19.44 6.94 -6.94
CA PHE A 611 19.44 5.63 -6.30
C PHE A 611 20.00 4.56 -7.25
N THR A 612 20.44 3.43 -6.70
CA THR A 612 20.90 2.27 -7.49
C THR A 612 19.72 1.62 -8.20
N VAL A 613 19.84 1.36 -9.51
CA VAL A 613 18.77 0.82 -10.35
C VAL A 613 19.03 -0.64 -10.70
N ASP A 614 17.99 -1.48 -10.70
CA ASP A 614 18.05 -2.87 -11.18
C ASP A 614 16.73 -3.29 -11.83
N ILE A 615 16.75 -4.42 -12.55
CA ILE A 615 15.53 -5.06 -13.05
C ILE A 615 14.83 -5.77 -11.89
N LEU A 616 13.59 -5.37 -11.59
CA LEU A 616 12.82 -5.91 -10.46
C LEU A 616 12.05 -7.17 -10.86
N GLN A 617 11.48 -7.17 -12.07
CA GLN A 617 10.74 -8.29 -12.64
C GLN A 617 10.89 -8.31 -14.15
N ILE A 618 10.76 -9.49 -14.75
CA ILE A 618 10.79 -9.69 -16.21
C ILE A 618 9.41 -10.09 -16.74
N ILE A 619 8.65 -10.82 -15.93
CA ILE A 619 7.27 -11.21 -16.19
C ILE A 619 6.44 -10.68 -15.02
N SER A 620 5.21 -10.25 -15.30
CA SER A 620 4.26 -9.89 -14.25
C SER A 620 4.07 -11.07 -13.27
N PRO A 621 4.26 -10.89 -11.95
CA PRO A 621 4.06 -11.94 -10.95
C PRO A 621 2.66 -12.57 -10.99
N LEU A 622 1.68 -11.84 -11.54
CA LEU A 622 0.31 -12.32 -11.76
C LEU A 622 0.24 -13.53 -12.70
N VAL A 623 1.22 -13.70 -13.60
CA VAL A 623 1.33 -14.87 -14.47
C VAL A 623 1.55 -16.16 -13.66
N PHE A 624 2.21 -16.06 -12.51
CA PHE A 624 2.51 -17.22 -11.68
C PHE A 624 1.37 -17.56 -10.72
N GLU A 625 0.35 -16.72 -10.58
CA GLU A 625 -0.64 -16.86 -9.52
C GLU A 625 -1.38 -18.19 -9.62
N LYS A 626 -1.36 -18.96 -8.52
CA LYS A 626 -1.97 -20.30 -8.41
C LYS A 626 -1.48 -21.33 -9.44
N SER A 627 -0.47 -21.00 -10.24
CA SER A 627 0.15 -21.92 -11.18
C SER A 627 0.83 -23.08 -10.46
N GLN A 628 0.91 -24.23 -11.12
CA GLN A 628 1.73 -25.34 -10.63
C GLN A 628 3.20 -24.94 -10.53
N PHE A 629 3.70 -24.15 -11.47
CA PHE A 629 5.07 -23.64 -11.48
C PHE A 629 5.40 -22.89 -10.20
N TYR A 630 4.54 -21.94 -9.79
CA TYR A 630 4.68 -21.21 -8.53
C TYR A 630 4.74 -22.14 -7.31
N ARG A 631 3.84 -23.12 -7.24
CA ARG A 631 3.82 -24.09 -6.13
C ARG A 631 5.10 -24.94 -6.11
N CYS A 632 5.65 -25.30 -7.26
CA CYS A 632 6.90 -26.04 -7.35
C CYS A 632 8.08 -25.19 -6.84
N VAL A 633 8.18 -23.93 -7.27
CA VAL A 633 9.19 -22.97 -6.78
C VAL A 633 9.06 -22.78 -5.28
N TRP A 634 7.83 -22.55 -4.78
CA TRP A 634 7.57 -22.37 -3.35
C TRP A 634 8.00 -23.59 -2.52
N ASN A 635 7.64 -24.79 -2.96
CA ASN A 635 8.04 -26.04 -2.28
C ASN A 635 9.56 -26.27 -2.33
N TYR A 636 10.17 -25.97 -3.48
CA TYR A 636 11.61 -26.05 -3.68
C TYR A 636 12.35 -25.13 -2.70
N ASN A 637 11.98 -23.85 -2.64
CA ASN A 637 12.63 -22.87 -1.77
C ASN A 637 12.47 -23.23 -0.29
N ASN A 638 11.28 -23.66 0.14
CA ASN A 638 11.08 -24.13 1.51
C ASN A 638 11.90 -25.38 1.86
N SER A 639 12.03 -26.31 0.90
CA SER A 639 12.90 -27.47 1.08
C SER A 639 14.37 -27.07 1.16
N LEU A 640 14.80 -26.13 0.31
CA LEU A 640 16.16 -25.61 0.27
C LEU A 640 16.47 -24.95 1.62
N LEU A 641 15.64 -24.01 2.09
CA LEU A 641 15.81 -23.33 3.37
C LEU A 641 15.91 -24.29 4.57
N LYS A 642 15.09 -25.35 4.61
CA LYS A 642 15.16 -26.37 5.66
C LYS A 642 16.52 -27.08 5.73
N LEU A 643 17.21 -27.27 4.61
CA LEU A 643 18.56 -27.86 4.61
C LEU A 643 19.58 -26.94 5.29
N TYR A 644 19.39 -25.62 5.20
CA TYR A 644 20.27 -24.64 5.83
C TYR A 644 19.91 -24.39 7.30
N LEU A 645 18.66 -24.62 7.70
CA LEU A 645 18.18 -24.43 9.08
C LEU A 645 18.36 -25.65 10.00
N ASN A 646 18.24 -26.89 9.48
CA ASN A 646 18.27 -28.12 10.30
C ASN A 646 19.69 -28.70 10.52
N LYS A 647 20.73 -27.86 10.50
CA LYS A 647 22.10 -28.24 10.87
C LYS A 647 22.83 -27.11 11.59
#